data_AF-A0A942K6Z6-F1
#
_entry.id   AF-A0A942K6Z6-F1
#
_cell.length_a   1.000
_cell.length_b   1.000
_cell.length_c   1.000
_cell.angle_alpha   90.00
_cell.angle_beta   90.00
_cell.angle_gamma   90.00
#
_symmetry.space_group_name_H-M   'P 1'
#
loop_
_entity.id
_entity.type
_entity.pdbx_description
1 polymer ?
#
loop_
_entity_poly.entity_id
_entity_poly.type
_entity_poly.pdbx_seq_one_letter_code
_entity_poly.pdbx_strand_id
1 'polypeptide(L)'
;MYRLLGLLALTLMLSPASAQPLAALAPADSVVTVSASRLPAVPETLMSSLQDLDWERAGNTLQQLTETLGGSEIGELLGPLAAGGGPLDELAAACPELPTALDGLDLLGDEALLTVSVSAFNPMPVVTALARYSGAQLEQARAAQAAVIACASTMTEVTTFEQDGVTMYLLGDGGDLPLLVAEIDGVMALSSNPDVLRGVIRRAKGASEPSLATTDLYQRSLALLGEGGFGLSLNTAALAEALTGLVGMIGNEPELELLTQRGLAALRTLGGVAGHLALTAEGIEIESLVAVNPAGGDAALAELLLCRDCAVATPLMAPQESLSVQAFSLPLRRVFDYLQSWLSELEPLVGEPLDLRQLALEMLGLELDAALFNWLGEEVYLIGLEPLGRDLRTLLYQPAQAWLFPVASPEAAQAGLAMLGNALAPLAEMFASEAELPQSALQVASESYSYQGVEITRHRFSLNADIGVAYLGNFLMVGMPARALHPLIDTDGGAPNLLNNSEYGAAAARRPAAVSALSFSNDREIVAGLAELLELFGQPLAFALSAGLEEAQGDLGGEYGFFSPSGSATPLLAPTTHSGSFAAEAEVIAITYALSGLTPGTAVTITMTSPEFDTYLYLIDAESGQVIFENDDFPDPSTSQITFVPAAGGYWVQASSYGQYGSGSFRLTVAPATAEPDDLSWYTPYPIDLSGIEPEPLALGQEATGVLFGGNGAMTTYYELLGLTPGERVTVTLSGNANLALADANRSVYLETEVGYRLDGAVTLSFTVREGASYWLELQSYSFDAAPYTLDITVSPATATDAAAEPPPFADLLHLTEILPQALAIIAEHLSTSDGYSHLDGDTLSSRTLIRVAW
;
A
#
# COMPACT_ATOMS: atom_id res chain seq x y z
N MET A 1 4.80 63.64 -36.04
CA MET A 1 3.50 63.05 -35.64
C MET A 1 3.12 61.84 -36.50
N TYR A 2 2.94 61.94 -37.82
CA TYR A 2 2.63 60.77 -38.67
C TYR A 2 3.69 59.66 -38.69
N ARG A 3 4.99 59.99 -38.56
CA ARG A 3 6.05 58.97 -38.39
C ARG A 3 6.12 58.34 -36.99
N LEU A 4 5.58 59.03 -35.97
CA LEU A 4 5.51 58.50 -34.60
C LEU A 4 4.27 57.59 -34.45
N LEU A 5 3.15 57.95 -35.07
CA LEU A 5 1.94 57.11 -35.18
C LEU A 5 2.19 55.86 -36.04
N GLY A 6 3.00 55.97 -37.11
CA GLY A 6 3.41 54.82 -37.91
C GLY A 6 4.32 53.84 -37.16
N LEU A 7 5.22 54.34 -36.28
CA LEU A 7 6.03 53.48 -35.42
C LEU A 7 5.23 52.87 -34.27
N LEU A 8 4.29 53.61 -33.67
CA LEU A 8 3.42 53.09 -32.62
C LEU A 8 2.46 52.00 -33.16
N ALA A 9 1.96 52.18 -34.39
CA ALA A 9 1.13 51.18 -35.08
C ALA A 9 1.93 49.94 -35.52
N LEU A 10 3.22 50.10 -35.86
CA LEU A 10 4.09 48.96 -36.18
C LEU A 10 4.53 48.21 -34.92
N THR A 11 4.77 48.89 -33.79
CA THR A 11 5.04 48.23 -32.49
C THR A 11 3.80 47.58 -31.88
N LEU A 12 2.59 48.06 -32.19
CA LEU A 12 1.33 47.38 -31.82
C LEU A 12 0.97 46.20 -32.74
N MET A 13 1.64 46.05 -33.89
CA MET A 13 1.52 44.88 -34.78
C MET A 13 2.71 43.92 -34.71
N LEU A 14 3.67 44.21 -33.82
CA LEU A 14 4.83 43.37 -33.50
C LEU A 14 4.82 42.94 -32.03
N SER A 15 3.66 42.95 -31.38
CA SER A 15 3.43 42.01 -30.28
C SER A 15 3.63 40.61 -30.87
N PRO A 16 4.43 39.71 -30.28
CA PRO A 16 4.27 38.30 -30.61
C PRO A 16 2.79 38.02 -30.44
N ALA A 17 2.13 37.50 -31.49
CA ALA A 17 0.80 36.96 -31.32
C ALA A 17 0.91 36.04 -30.11
N SER A 18 0.28 36.41 -28.99
CA SER A 18 0.31 35.60 -27.78
C SER A 18 -0.18 34.24 -28.22
N ALA A 19 0.70 33.24 -28.24
CA ALA A 19 0.31 31.89 -28.60
C ALA A 19 -0.89 31.53 -27.72
N GLN A 20 -1.97 31.02 -28.34
CA GLN A 20 -3.17 30.68 -27.58
C GLN A 20 -2.79 29.65 -26.50
N PRO A 21 -3.23 29.78 -25.24
CA PRO A 21 -2.88 28.83 -24.19
C PRO A 21 -3.36 27.42 -24.57
N LEU A 22 -2.67 26.35 -24.13
CA LEU A 22 -3.07 24.99 -24.52
C LEU A 22 -4.51 24.65 -24.06
N ALA A 23 -4.95 25.22 -22.95
CA ALA A 23 -6.33 25.10 -22.49
C ALA A 23 -7.36 25.69 -23.48
N ALA A 24 -6.99 26.66 -24.33
CA ALA A 24 -7.89 27.16 -25.37
C ALA A 24 -8.05 26.17 -26.53
N LEU A 25 -7.12 25.22 -26.66
CA LEU A 25 -7.14 24.16 -27.67
C LEU A 25 -7.80 22.89 -27.13
N ALA A 26 -7.71 22.63 -25.83
CA ALA A 26 -8.26 21.45 -25.17
C ALA A 26 -9.81 21.43 -25.14
N PRO A 27 -10.42 20.23 -25.03
CA PRO A 27 -11.88 20.07 -24.96
C PRO A 27 -12.50 20.77 -23.75
N ALA A 28 -13.74 21.28 -23.89
CA ALA A 28 -14.44 21.92 -22.76
C ALA A 28 -15.01 20.93 -21.75
N ASP A 29 -15.22 19.68 -22.16
CA ASP A 29 -15.75 18.57 -21.38
C ASP A 29 -14.64 17.73 -20.72
N SER A 30 -13.45 18.30 -20.59
CA SER A 30 -12.36 17.72 -19.79
C SER A 30 -12.75 17.64 -18.32
N VAL A 31 -12.78 16.42 -17.80
CA VAL A 31 -13.05 16.10 -16.40
C VAL A 31 -11.76 16.13 -15.59
N VAL A 32 -10.68 15.52 -16.09
CA VAL A 32 -9.35 15.58 -15.47
C VAL A 32 -8.43 16.37 -16.38
N THR A 33 -7.62 17.25 -15.80
CA THR A 33 -6.56 17.96 -16.51
C THR A 33 -5.30 17.93 -15.68
N VAL A 34 -4.18 17.56 -16.30
CA VAL A 34 -2.83 17.72 -15.77
C VAL A 34 -2.11 18.71 -16.67
N SER A 35 -1.56 19.77 -16.11
CA SER A 35 -0.72 20.73 -16.83
C SER A 35 0.69 20.70 -16.30
N ALA A 36 1.66 20.95 -17.15
CA ALA A 36 3.03 21.19 -16.75
C ALA A 36 3.57 22.37 -17.55
N SER A 37 4.46 23.14 -16.96
CA SER A 37 5.21 24.19 -17.64
C SER A 37 6.68 24.02 -17.33
N ARG A 38 7.54 24.58 -18.18
CA ARG A 38 8.98 24.52 -17.97
C ARG A 38 9.33 25.00 -16.55
N LEU A 39 9.93 24.12 -15.76
CA LEU A 39 10.39 24.45 -14.42
C LEU A 39 11.48 25.53 -14.47
N PRO A 40 11.52 26.45 -13.49
CA PRO A 40 12.59 27.44 -13.44
C PRO A 40 13.91 26.74 -13.13
N ALA A 41 15.01 27.35 -13.57
CA ALA A 41 16.35 26.92 -13.17
C ALA A 41 16.54 27.22 -11.68
N VAL A 42 16.28 26.22 -10.83
CA VAL A 42 16.64 26.25 -9.41
C VAL A 42 18.08 25.76 -9.24
N PRO A 43 18.86 26.32 -8.29
CA PRO A 43 20.16 25.76 -7.93
C PRO A 43 20.03 24.26 -7.63
N GLU A 44 20.91 23.46 -8.21
CA GLU A 44 20.86 22.01 -8.05
C GLU A 44 21.54 21.57 -6.75
N THR A 45 21.68 22.40 -5.71
CA THR A 45 22.54 22.00 -4.56
C THR A 45 21.91 20.86 -3.78
N LEU A 46 20.60 20.92 -3.48
CA LEU A 46 19.87 19.80 -2.91
C LEU A 46 19.96 18.54 -3.79
N MET A 47 19.74 18.68 -5.10
CA MET A 47 19.79 17.53 -6.01
C MET A 47 21.20 16.95 -6.11
N SER A 48 22.23 17.79 -6.12
CA SER A 48 23.64 17.37 -6.14
C SER A 48 24.02 16.65 -4.85
N SER A 49 23.58 17.14 -3.69
CA SER A 49 23.82 16.46 -2.41
C SER A 49 23.10 15.11 -2.33
N LEU A 50 21.89 15.00 -2.88
CA LEU A 50 21.21 13.71 -3.00
C LEU A 50 21.91 12.77 -3.99
N GLN A 51 22.44 13.28 -5.10
CA GLN A 51 23.19 12.48 -6.08
C GLN A 51 24.55 12.00 -5.55
N ASP A 52 25.14 12.67 -4.57
CA ASP A 52 26.38 12.25 -3.91
C ASP A 52 26.19 10.97 -3.05
N LEU A 53 24.95 10.57 -2.75
CA LEU A 53 24.66 9.30 -2.10
C LEU A 53 24.91 8.12 -3.05
N ASP A 54 25.41 7.01 -2.49
CA ASP A 54 25.73 5.79 -3.25
C ASP A 54 24.46 4.95 -3.52
N TRP A 55 23.58 5.49 -4.36
CA TRP A 55 22.35 4.85 -4.83
C TRP A 55 22.63 3.60 -5.65
N GLU A 56 23.75 3.58 -6.38
CA GLU A 56 24.17 2.42 -7.18
C GLU A 56 24.44 1.22 -6.28
N ARG A 57 25.22 1.39 -5.19
CA ARG A 57 25.46 0.32 -4.22
C ARG A 57 24.17 -0.15 -3.55
N ALA A 58 23.29 0.76 -3.16
CA ALA A 58 22.01 0.37 -2.54
C ALA A 58 21.11 -0.39 -3.53
N GLY A 59 21.00 0.06 -4.77
CA GLY A 59 20.26 -0.62 -5.84
C GLY A 59 20.81 -2.01 -6.14
N ASN A 60 22.13 -2.15 -6.26
CA ASN A 60 22.80 -3.43 -6.44
C ASN A 60 22.55 -4.37 -5.25
N THR A 61 22.57 -3.85 -4.02
CA THR A 61 22.29 -4.63 -2.80
C THR A 61 20.84 -5.10 -2.78
N LEU A 62 19.88 -4.23 -3.15
CA LEU A 62 18.46 -4.58 -3.22
C LEU A 62 18.22 -5.65 -4.29
N GLN A 63 18.85 -5.51 -5.46
CA GLN A 63 18.79 -6.52 -6.51
C GLN A 63 19.35 -7.86 -6.03
N GLN A 64 20.54 -7.87 -5.41
CA GLN A 64 21.14 -9.07 -4.85
C GLN A 64 20.23 -9.70 -3.78
N LEU A 65 19.60 -8.89 -2.92
CA LEU A 65 18.65 -9.36 -1.91
C LEU A 65 17.43 -10.04 -2.55
N THR A 66 16.84 -9.44 -3.59
CA THR A 66 15.72 -10.04 -4.34
C THR A 66 16.14 -11.35 -5.02
N GLU A 67 17.34 -11.40 -5.59
CA GLU A 67 17.90 -12.62 -6.21
C GLU A 67 18.14 -13.73 -5.17
N THR A 68 18.66 -13.39 -3.98
CA THR A 68 18.83 -14.37 -2.88
C THR A 68 17.51 -14.87 -2.32
N LEU A 69 16.47 -14.04 -2.29
CA LEU A 69 15.14 -14.37 -1.76
C LEU A 69 14.16 -14.90 -2.82
N GLY A 70 14.61 -15.14 -4.05
CA GLY A 70 13.77 -15.54 -5.17
C GLY A 70 12.91 -16.77 -4.87
N GLY A 71 11.59 -16.66 -5.06
CA GLY A 71 10.60 -17.70 -4.75
C GLY A 71 9.97 -17.62 -3.36
N SER A 72 10.41 -16.71 -2.49
CA SER A 72 9.71 -16.37 -1.25
C SER A 72 8.69 -15.24 -1.45
N GLU A 73 7.66 -15.16 -0.60
CA GLU A 73 6.69 -14.05 -0.59
C GLU A 73 7.38 -12.66 -0.47
N ILE A 74 8.52 -12.62 0.23
CA ILE A 74 9.33 -11.40 0.42
C ILE A 74 10.08 -11.02 -0.87
N GLY A 75 10.63 -12.01 -1.58
CA GLY A 75 11.26 -11.81 -2.89
C GLY A 75 10.26 -11.29 -3.94
N GLU A 76 9.03 -11.82 -3.95
CA GLU A 76 7.95 -11.33 -4.83
C GLU A 76 7.52 -9.89 -4.49
N LEU A 77 7.48 -9.53 -3.20
CA LEU A 77 7.15 -8.17 -2.76
C LEU A 77 8.24 -7.15 -3.17
N LEU A 78 9.51 -7.54 -3.12
CA LEU A 78 10.64 -6.67 -3.43
C LEU A 78 10.97 -6.61 -4.94
N GLY A 79 10.53 -7.60 -5.72
CA GLY A 79 10.78 -7.70 -7.17
C GLY A 79 10.49 -6.43 -7.97
N PRO A 80 9.33 -5.77 -7.81
CA PRO A 80 9.01 -4.53 -8.52
C PRO A 80 9.94 -3.35 -8.18
N LEU A 81 10.53 -3.33 -6.97
CA LEU A 81 11.47 -2.28 -6.56
C LEU A 81 12.89 -2.54 -7.08
N ALA A 82 13.25 -3.81 -7.29
CA ALA A 82 14.55 -4.23 -7.79
C ALA A 82 14.64 -4.29 -9.33
N ALA A 83 13.51 -4.49 -10.02
CA ALA A 83 13.44 -4.55 -11.48
C ALA A 83 13.61 -3.14 -12.10
N GLY A 84 14.83 -2.63 -12.11
CA GLY A 84 15.21 -1.33 -12.67
C GLY A 84 15.11 -1.21 -14.20
N GLY A 85 14.26 -2.00 -14.86
CA GLY A 85 13.99 -1.90 -16.31
C GLY A 85 12.71 -1.12 -16.55
N GLY A 86 12.81 0.06 -17.15
CA GLY A 86 11.64 0.89 -17.41
C GLY A 86 10.83 0.38 -18.61
N PRO A 87 9.56 0.80 -18.76
CA PRO A 87 8.77 0.57 -19.99
C PRO A 87 9.48 1.05 -21.26
N LEU A 88 10.42 1.99 -21.12
CA LEU A 88 11.24 2.53 -22.20
C LEU A 88 12.26 1.52 -22.75
N ASP A 89 12.75 0.57 -21.96
CA ASP A 89 13.73 -0.43 -22.42
C ASP A 89 13.06 -1.50 -23.29
N GLU A 90 11.85 -1.91 -22.91
CA GLU A 90 11.00 -2.79 -23.72
C GLU A 90 10.57 -2.10 -25.03
N LEU A 91 10.22 -0.81 -24.95
CA LEU A 91 9.89 0.01 -26.12
C LEU A 91 11.11 0.25 -27.02
N ALA A 92 12.31 0.39 -26.46
CA ALA A 92 13.56 0.54 -27.20
C ALA A 92 13.90 -0.73 -28.00
N ALA A 93 13.58 -1.91 -27.47
CA ALA A 93 13.74 -3.18 -28.18
C ALA A 93 12.80 -3.30 -29.39
N ALA A 94 11.57 -2.79 -29.27
CA ALA A 94 10.60 -2.74 -30.37
C ALA A 94 10.86 -1.60 -31.38
N CYS A 95 11.40 -0.46 -30.91
CA CYS A 95 11.66 0.75 -31.70
C CYS A 95 13.11 1.26 -31.51
N PRO A 96 14.11 0.72 -32.22
CA PRO A 96 15.52 1.05 -32.00
C PRO A 96 15.92 2.51 -32.28
N GLU A 97 15.17 3.20 -33.14
CA GLU A 97 15.42 4.61 -33.50
C GLU A 97 14.82 5.59 -32.48
N LEU A 98 13.91 5.12 -31.62
CA LEU A 98 13.16 5.97 -30.69
C LEU A 98 14.03 6.53 -29.55
N PRO A 99 14.93 5.76 -28.89
CA PRO A 99 15.80 6.31 -27.84
C PRO A 99 16.66 7.48 -28.34
N THR A 100 17.24 7.35 -29.54
CA THR A 100 18.06 8.41 -30.16
C THR A 100 17.22 9.65 -30.48
N ALA A 101 15.96 9.48 -30.87
CA ALA A 101 15.08 10.61 -31.19
C ALA A 101 14.57 11.34 -29.93
N LEU A 102 14.45 10.62 -28.80
CA LEU A 102 14.05 11.16 -27.50
C LEU A 102 15.22 11.74 -26.70
N ASP A 103 16.47 11.42 -27.04
CA ASP A 103 17.67 11.85 -26.30
C ASP A 103 17.80 13.38 -26.22
N GLY A 104 17.59 13.95 -25.03
CA GLY A 104 17.62 15.40 -24.80
C GLY A 104 16.34 16.16 -25.19
N LEU A 105 15.27 15.45 -25.58
CA LEU A 105 13.95 16.04 -25.75
C LEU A 105 13.28 16.20 -24.37
N ASP A 106 12.88 17.43 -24.05
CA ASP A 106 12.01 17.68 -22.90
C ASP A 106 10.57 17.31 -23.29
N LEU A 107 10.07 16.15 -22.86
CA LEU A 107 8.75 15.65 -23.24
C LEU A 107 7.59 16.58 -22.83
N LEU A 108 7.81 17.47 -21.86
CA LEU A 108 6.83 18.46 -21.41
C LEU A 108 6.89 19.74 -22.25
N GLY A 109 7.96 19.95 -23.02
CA GLY A 109 8.16 21.13 -23.84
C GLY A 109 8.19 22.43 -23.02
N ASP A 110 7.74 23.53 -23.63
CA ASP A 110 7.54 24.81 -22.93
C ASP A 110 6.30 24.77 -22.01
N GLU A 111 5.26 24.08 -22.47
CA GLU A 111 3.96 23.91 -21.82
C GLU A 111 3.39 22.57 -22.28
N ALA A 112 2.87 21.76 -21.35
CA ALA A 112 2.16 20.52 -21.62
C ALA A 112 0.81 20.48 -20.91
N LEU A 113 -0.15 19.80 -21.53
CA LEU A 113 -1.50 19.64 -21.05
C LEU A 113 -2.02 18.25 -21.42
N LEU A 114 -2.32 17.43 -20.42
CA LEU A 114 -2.98 16.14 -20.57
C LEU A 114 -4.41 16.26 -20.03
N THR A 115 -5.40 15.90 -20.83
CA THR A 115 -6.81 15.95 -20.43
C THR A 115 -7.49 14.60 -20.61
N VAL A 116 -8.40 14.27 -19.70
CA VAL A 116 -9.38 13.20 -19.87
C VAL A 116 -10.75 13.84 -20.00
N SER A 117 -11.36 13.74 -21.19
CA SER A 117 -12.70 14.28 -21.47
C SER A 117 -13.73 13.16 -21.61
N VAL A 118 -14.95 13.42 -21.15
CA VAL A 118 -16.08 12.49 -21.27
C VAL A 118 -17.28 13.27 -21.80
N SER A 119 -17.97 12.72 -22.80
CA SER A 119 -19.13 13.37 -23.41
C SER A 119 -20.38 12.53 -23.24
N ALA A 120 -21.53 13.17 -23.06
CA ALA A 120 -22.83 12.48 -23.02
C ALA A 120 -23.15 11.72 -24.33
N PHE A 121 -22.50 12.07 -25.43
CA PHE A 121 -22.69 11.41 -26.74
C PHE A 121 -21.71 10.26 -26.98
N ASN A 122 -20.59 10.23 -26.25
CA ASN A 122 -19.60 9.15 -26.28
C ASN A 122 -19.06 8.93 -24.86
N PRO A 123 -19.60 7.95 -24.12
CA PRO A 123 -19.25 7.74 -22.70
C PRO A 123 -17.84 7.19 -22.49
N MET A 124 -17.14 6.80 -23.56
CA MET A 124 -15.76 6.34 -23.45
C MET A 124 -14.83 7.52 -23.14
N PRO A 125 -14.03 7.45 -22.06
CA PRO A 125 -13.05 8.49 -21.76
C PRO A 125 -12.07 8.70 -22.93
N VAL A 126 -11.88 9.96 -23.30
CA VAL A 126 -10.90 10.34 -24.31
C VAL A 126 -9.72 11.01 -23.63
N VAL A 127 -8.53 10.48 -23.88
CA VAL A 127 -7.27 11.07 -23.42
C VAL A 127 -6.73 11.95 -24.55
N THR A 128 -6.39 13.20 -24.25
CA THR A 128 -5.75 14.13 -25.19
C THR A 128 -4.53 14.75 -24.51
N ALA A 129 -3.36 14.63 -25.14
CA ALA A 129 -2.13 15.27 -24.70
C ALA A 129 -1.71 16.35 -25.70
N LEU A 130 -1.40 17.54 -25.22
CA LEU A 130 -0.91 18.66 -25.99
C LEU A 130 0.43 19.11 -25.39
N ALA A 131 1.46 19.27 -26.19
CA ALA A 131 2.74 19.79 -25.73
C ALA A 131 3.27 20.83 -26.73
N ARG A 132 3.61 22.02 -26.24
CA ARG A 132 4.15 23.11 -27.05
C ARG A 132 5.66 23.08 -27.01
N TYR A 133 6.26 23.21 -28.19
CA TYR A 133 7.71 23.27 -28.35
C TYR A 133 8.11 24.52 -29.12
N SER A 134 9.29 25.05 -28.79
CA SER A 134 9.89 26.17 -29.51
C SER A 134 11.39 25.95 -29.75
N GLY A 135 11.95 26.69 -30.71
CA GLY A 135 13.39 26.64 -31.00
C GLY A 135 13.88 25.24 -31.41
N ALA A 136 15.01 24.82 -30.84
CA ALA A 136 15.63 23.52 -31.14
C ALA A 136 14.79 22.33 -30.69
N GLN A 137 14.05 22.46 -29.59
CA GLN A 137 13.19 21.41 -29.05
C GLN A 137 12.02 21.08 -30.00
N LEU A 138 11.53 22.04 -30.79
CA LEU A 138 10.48 21.77 -31.79
C LEU A 138 10.99 20.88 -32.93
N GLU A 139 12.19 21.14 -33.44
CA GLU A 139 12.78 20.31 -34.50
C GLU A 139 13.06 18.89 -34.00
N GLN A 140 13.46 18.77 -32.73
CA GLN A 140 13.64 17.47 -32.08
C GLN A 140 12.32 16.73 -31.86
N ALA A 141 11.27 17.42 -31.39
CA ALA A 141 9.95 16.83 -31.25
C ALA A 141 9.40 16.33 -32.59
N ARG A 142 9.63 17.05 -33.69
CA ARG A 142 9.27 16.61 -35.05
C ARG A 142 10.03 15.37 -35.47
N ALA A 143 11.32 15.28 -35.14
CA ALA A 143 12.11 14.08 -35.39
C ALA A 143 11.60 12.87 -34.58
N ALA A 144 11.28 13.07 -33.29
CA ALA A 144 10.67 12.05 -32.44
C ALA A 144 9.33 11.57 -32.98
N GLN A 145 8.43 12.49 -33.38
CA GLN A 145 7.16 12.13 -34.02
C GLN A 145 7.38 11.30 -35.30
N ALA A 146 8.32 11.71 -36.15
CA ALA A 146 8.65 10.96 -37.36
C ALA A 146 9.18 9.56 -37.06
N ALA A 147 10.01 9.41 -36.02
CA ALA A 147 10.51 8.11 -35.56
C ALA A 147 9.39 7.21 -35.03
N VAL A 148 8.44 7.77 -34.27
CA VAL A 148 7.26 7.03 -33.78
C VAL A 148 6.38 6.55 -34.93
N ILE A 149 6.09 7.42 -35.91
CA ILE A 149 5.29 7.05 -37.09
C ILE A 149 6.00 5.97 -37.91
N ALA A 150 7.31 6.10 -38.11
CA ALA A 150 8.12 5.11 -38.80
C ALA A 150 8.09 3.76 -38.07
N CYS A 151 8.26 3.76 -36.74
CA CYS A 151 8.17 2.52 -35.96
C CYS A 151 6.78 1.89 -36.06
N ALA A 152 5.71 2.66 -35.84
CA ALA A 152 4.33 2.18 -35.94
C ALA A 152 4.02 1.55 -37.30
N SER A 153 4.55 2.11 -38.40
CA SER A 153 4.36 1.59 -39.76
C SER A 153 5.00 0.23 -40.01
N THR A 154 5.97 -0.19 -39.18
CA THR A 154 6.57 -1.53 -39.27
C THR A 154 5.74 -2.58 -38.54
N MET A 155 4.95 -2.16 -37.55
CA MET A 155 4.14 -3.05 -36.70
C MET A 155 2.68 -3.14 -37.18
N THR A 156 2.11 -2.04 -37.68
CA THR A 156 0.68 -1.90 -37.98
C THR A 156 0.43 -0.94 -39.15
N GLU A 157 -0.79 -0.92 -39.70
CA GLU A 157 -1.17 0.08 -40.70
C GLU A 157 -1.28 1.47 -40.07
N VAL A 158 -0.68 2.48 -40.71
CA VAL A 158 -0.79 3.88 -40.30
C VAL A 158 -1.75 4.58 -41.26
N THR A 159 -2.90 5.00 -40.75
CA THR A 159 -3.90 5.72 -41.56
C THR A 159 -3.69 7.22 -41.47
N THR A 160 -3.73 7.92 -42.60
CA THR A 160 -3.53 9.38 -42.66
C THR A 160 -4.85 10.11 -42.93
N PHE A 161 -5.10 11.17 -42.18
CA PHE A 161 -6.25 12.07 -42.32
C PHE A 161 -5.78 13.52 -42.46
N GLU A 162 -6.64 14.38 -43.01
CA GLU A 162 -6.37 15.82 -43.16
C GLU A 162 -7.52 16.63 -42.56
N GLN A 163 -7.19 17.71 -41.85
CA GLN A 163 -8.13 18.64 -41.26
C GLN A 163 -7.52 20.06 -41.27
N ASP A 164 -8.16 21.02 -41.94
CA ASP A 164 -7.79 22.45 -41.96
C ASP A 164 -6.30 22.74 -42.23
N GLY A 165 -5.69 21.97 -43.12
CA GLY A 165 -4.28 22.05 -43.51
C GLY A 165 -3.32 21.26 -42.60
N VAL A 166 -3.82 20.55 -41.59
CA VAL A 166 -3.05 19.72 -40.66
C VAL A 166 -3.24 18.24 -40.99
N THR A 167 -2.13 17.51 -41.06
CA THR A 167 -2.13 16.05 -41.24
C THR A 167 -2.19 15.36 -39.88
N MET A 168 -3.09 14.38 -39.74
CA MET A 168 -3.21 13.52 -38.56
C MET A 168 -2.87 12.08 -38.95
N TYR A 169 -2.16 11.38 -38.08
CA TYR A 169 -1.78 9.98 -38.27
C TYR A 169 -2.44 9.13 -37.19
N LEU A 170 -3.22 8.14 -37.59
CA LEU A 170 -3.72 7.08 -36.70
C LEU A 170 -2.70 5.95 -36.69
N LEU A 171 -2.18 5.63 -35.50
CA LEU A 171 -1.23 4.56 -35.27
C LEU A 171 -2.02 3.30 -34.84
N GLY A 172 -1.98 2.23 -35.64
CA GLY A 172 -2.71 0.99 -35.37
C GLY A 172 -3.98 0.80 -36.21
N ASP A 173 -4.68 -0.31 -35.98
CA ASP A 173 -5.90 -0.71 -36.70
C ASP A 173 -7.17 0.06 -36.25
N GLY A 174 -7.03 0.90 -35.23
CA GLY A 174 -8.12 1.69 -34.66
C GLY A 174 -9.10 0.89 -33.80
N GLY A 175 -8.69 -0.27 -33.27
CA GLY A 175 -9.44 -1.11 -32.34
C GLY A 175 -9.61 -0.49 -30.95
N ASP A 176 -9.21 -1.20 -29.89
CA ASP A 176 -9.62 -0.91 -28.51
C ASP A 176 -9.19 0.48 -27.97
N LEU A 177 -8.10 1.08 -28.49
CA LEU A 177 -7.60 2.43 -28.14
C LEU A 177 -6.88 3.09 -29.34
N PRO A 178 -7.57 3.82 -30.23
CA PRO A 178 -6.96 4.43 -31.41
C PRO A 178 -6.06 5.61 -31.01
N LEU A 179 -4.74 5.54 -31.23
CA LEU A 179 -3.82 6.64 -30.94
C LEU A 179 -3.60 7.52 -32.18
N LEU A 180 -4.05 8.78 -32.12
CA LEU A 180 -3.80 9.76 -33.17
C LEU A 180 -2.72 10.75 -32.77
N VAL A 181 -1.86 11.13 -33.72
CA VAL A 181 -0.80 12.14 -33.55
C VAL A 181 -0.86 13.21 -34.65
N ALA A 182 -0.63 14.48 -34.29
CA ALA A 182 -0.57 15.61 -35.21
C ALA A 182 0.37 16.72 -34.69
N GLU A 183 0.95 17.51 -35.60
CA GLU A 183 1.68 18.74 -35.27
C GLU A 183 0.87 19.96 -35.75
N ILE A 184 0.67 20.93 -34.85
CA ILE A 184 -0.22 22.07 -35.05
C ILE A 184 0.52 23.35 -34.63
N ASP A 185 1.15 24.03 -35.58
CA ASP A 185 1.81 25.33 -35.35
C ASP A 185 2.78 25.32 -34.13
N GLY A 186 3.59 24.25 -33.99
CA GLY A 186 4.50 24.06 -32.85
C GLY A 186 3.92 23.32 -31.64
N VAL A 187 2.66 22.87 -31.71
CA VAL A 187 2.03 22.02 -30.69
C VAL A 187 1.95 20.58 -31.20
N MET A 188 2.57 19.66 -30.47
CA MET A 188 2.36 18.22 -30.65
C MET A 188 1.07 17.81 -29.95
N ALA A 189 0.15 17.23 -30.70
CA ALA A 189 -1.16 16.80 -30.20
C ALA A 189 -1.32 15.30 -30.36
N LEU A 190 -1.67 14.62 -29.28
CA LEU A 190 -2.00 13.21 -29.23
C LEU A 190 -3.42 13.04 -28.70
N SER A 191 -4.20 12.14 -29.26
CA SER A 191 -5.58 11.89 -28.81
C SER A 191 -5.99 10.44 -29.02
N SER A 192 -6.75 9.88 -28.08
CA SER A 192 -7.39 8.58 -28.23
C SER A 192 -8.69 8.62 -29.07
N ASN A 193 -9.05 9.80 -29.61
CA ASN A 193 -10.25 9.97 -30.43
C ASN A 193 -10.04 10.97 -31.58
N PRO A 194 -10.43 10.62 -32.82
CA PRO A 194 -10.21 11.45 -34.00
C PRO A 194 -11.05 12.73 -34.00
N ASP A 195 -12.27 12.72 -33.47
CA ASP A 195 -13.16 13.88 -33.49
C ASP A 195 -12.72 14.94 -32.48
N VAL A 196 -12.23 14.48 -31.32
CA VAL A 196 -11.62 15.37 -30.32
C VAL A 196 -10.37 16.05 -30.89
N LEU A 197 -9.48 15.31 -31.57
CA LEU A 197 -8.30 15.89 -32.22
C LEU A 197 -8.65 16.88 -33.33
N ARG A 198 -9.67 16.57 -34.15
CA ARG A 198 -10.19 17.55 -35.13
C ARG A 198 -10.68 18.83 -34.46
N GLY A 199 -11.33 18.73 -33.29
CA GLY A 199 -11.73 19.88 -32.49
C GLY A 199 -10.55 20.74 -32.03
N VAL A 200 -9.46 20.09 -31.57
CA VAL A 200 -8.21 20.77 -31.21
C VAL A 200 -7.67 21.55 -32.41
N ILE A 201 -7.61 20.93 -33.59
CA ILE A 201 -7.12 21.56 -34.84
C ILE A 201 -8.00 22.74 -35.23
N ARG A 202 -9.33 22.59 -35.23
CA ARG A 202 -10.27 23.69 -35.56
C ARG A 202 -10.07 24.89 -34.65
N ARG A 203 -9.94 24.68 -33.34
CA ARG A 203 -9.68 25.76 -32.36
C ARG A 203 -8.34 26.43 -32.61
N ALA A 204 -7.28 25.66 -32.87
CA ALA A 204 -5.97 26.20 -33.24
C ALA A 204 -6.01 27.05 -34.52
N LYS A 205 -6.88 26.70 -35.48
CA LYS A 205 -7.11 27.49 -36.70
C LYS A 205 -8.13 28.62 -36.54
N GLY A 206 -8.56 28.91 -35.31
CA GLY A 206 -9.36 30.09 -34.97
C GLY A 206 -10.87 29.86 -34.85
N ALA A 207 -11.34 28.60 -34.78
CA ALA A 207 -12.74 28.32 -34.48
C ALA A 207 -13.12 28.76 -33.06
N SER A 208 -14.28 29.38 -32.90
CA SER A 208 -14.79 29.88 -31.61
C SER A 208 -15.59 28.83 -30.82
N GLU A 209 -15.14 27.57 -30.85
CA GLU A 209 -15.77 26.49 -30.10
C GLU A 209 -15.43 26.59 -28.60
N PRO A 210 -16.32 26.12 -27.70
CA PRO A 210 -15.98 25.99 -26.29
C PRO A 210 -14.70 25.16 -26.10
N SER A 211 -13.89 25.56 -25.13
CA SER A 211 -12.65 24.90 -24.76
C SER A 211 -12.50 24.83 -23.25
N LEU A 212 -11.50 24.08 -22.75
CA LEU A 212 -11.17 24.04 -21.33
C LEU A 212 -10.98 25.45 -20.76
N ALA A 213 -10.35 26.34 -21.54
CA ALA A 213 -10.14 27.72 -21.16
C ALA A 213 -11.44 28.50 -20.90
N THR A 214 -12.58 28.07 -21.43
CA THR A 214 -13.87 28.76 -21.23
C THR A 214 -14.67 28.24 -20.03
N THR A 215 -14.17 27.20 -19.34
CA THR A 215 -14.85 26.61 -18.18
C THR A 215 -14.72 27.48 -16.93
N ASP A 216 -15.72 27.46 -16.05
CA ASP A 216 -15.71 28.25 -14.80
C ASP A 216 -14.54 27.85 -13.88
N LEU A 217 -14.28 26.54 -13.76
CA LEU A 217 -13.14 26.03 -12.99
C LEU A 217 -11.80 26.59 -13.48
N TYR A 218 -11.56 26.54 -14.81
CA TYR A 218 -10.31 27.07 -15.37
C TYR A 218 -10.21 28.58 -15.19
N GLN A 219 -11.29 29.33 -15.43
CA GLN A 219 -11.29 30.78 -15.27
C GLN A 219 -10.99 31.21 -13.84
N ARG A 220 -11.47 30.47 -12.84
CA ARG A 220 -11.17 30.70 -11.43
C ARG A 220 -9.77 30.24 -11.03
N SER A 221 -9.24 29.18 -11.67
CA SER A 221 -7.87 28.70 -11.43
C SER A 221 -6.78 29.47 -12.17
N LEU A 222 -7.12 30.39 -13.08
CA LEU A 222 -6.15 31.23 -13.80
C LEU A 222 -5.17 31.95 -12.87
N ALA A 223 -5.61 32.37 -11.68
CA ALA A 223 -4.73 33.02 -10.71
C ALA A 223 -3.73 32.04 -10.06
N LEU A 224 -4.05 30.74 -10.01
CA LEU A 224 -3.16 29.67 -9.52
C LEU A 224 -2.13 29.23 -10.57
N LEU A 225 -2.45 29.40 -11.85
CA LEU A 225 -1.59 28.98 -12.96
C LEU A 225 -0.42 29.96 -13.10
N GLY A 226 0.62 29.73 -12.29
CA GLY A 226 1.91 30.39 -12.40
C GLY A 226 2.79 29.75 -13.48
N GLU A 227 3.85 30.45 -13.88
CA GLU A 227 4.93 29.80 -14.65
C GLU A 227 5.74 28.89 -13.71
N GLY A 228 6.23 27.76 -14.22
CA GLY A 228 7.24 26.97 -13.51
C GLY A 228 6.70 25.90 -12.56
N GLY A 229 5.58 25.27 -12.92
CA GLY A 229 4.92 24.28 -12.07
C GLY A 229 4.06 23.25 -12.78
N PHE A 230 3.49 22.36 -11.96
CA PHE A 230 2.56 21.31 -12.33
C PHE A 230 1.16 21.66 -11.82
N GLY A 231 0.15 21.55 -12.66
CA GLY A 231 -1.25 21.74 -12.31
C GLY A 231 -2.04 20.43 -12.41
N LEU A 232 -3.03 20.27 -11.55
CA LEU A 232 -4.01 19.19 -11.61
C LEU A 232 -5.39 19.79 -11.39
N SER A 233 -6.39 19.42 -12.18
CA SER A 233 -7.78 19.80 -11.90
C SER A 233 -8.75 18.66 -12.18
N LEU A 234 -9.80 18.60 -11.35
CA LEU A 234 -10.94 17.71 -11.50
C LEU A 234 -12.23 18.55 -11.59
N ASN A 235 -12.88 18.53 -12.74
CA ASN A 235 -14.12 19.24 -13.03
C ASN A 235 -15.33 18.32 -12.80
N THR A 236 -15.87 18.36 -11.58
CA THR A 236 -17.00 17.52 -11.19
C THR A 236 -18.32 17.95 -11.82
N ALA A 237 -18.45 19.23 -12.18
CA ALA A 237 -19.59 19.70 -12.97
C ALA A 237 -19.61 19.09 -14.38
N ALA A 238 -18.46 19.05 -15.07
CA ALA A 238 -18.36 18.37 -16.37
C ALA A 238 -18.66 16.87 -16.26
N LEU A 239 -18.17 16.22 -15.20
CA LEU A 239 -18.49 14.81 -14.92
C LEU A 239 -20.00 14.59 -14.71
N ALA A 240 -20.66 15.48 -13.96
CA ALA A 240 -22.11 15.40 -13.75
C ALA A 240 -22.89 15.53 -15.05
N GLU A 241 -22.48 16.42 -15.97
CA GLU A 241 -23.13 16.54 -17.28
C GLU A 241 -22.92 15.30 -18.15
N ALA A 242 -21.72 14.71 -18.13
CA ALA A 242 -21.44 13.46 -18.84
C ALA A 242 -22.32 12.31 -18.31
N LEU A 243 -22.41 12.16 -16.98
CA LEU A 243 -23.20 11.12 -16.32
C LEU A 243 -24.71 11.31 -16.51
N THR A 244 -25.19 12.56 -16.61
CA THR A 244 -26.61 12.85 -16.85
C THR A 244 -27.12 12.18 -18.13
N GLY A 245 -26.29 12.12 -19.18
CA GLY A 245 -26.62 11.42 -20.43
C GLY A 245 -26.74 9.89 -20.27
N LEU A 246 -26.14 9.32 -19.23
CA LEU A 246 -26.11 7.87 -18.98
C LEU A 246 -27.22 7.42 -18.03
N VAL A 247 -27.83 8.32 -17.26
CA VAL A 247 -28.90 7.99 -16.30
C VAL A 247 -30.03 7.21 -16.96
N GLY A 248 -30.41 7.56 -18.19
CA GLY A 248 -31.45 6.85 -18.94
C GLY A 248 -31.10 5.39 -19.29
N MET A 249 -29.84 4.97 -19.16
CA MET A 249 -29.39 3.59 -19.38
C MET A 249 -29.37 2.75 -18.10
N ILE A 250 -29.40 3.39 -16.91
CA ILE A 250 -29.24 2.72 -15.61
C ILE A 250 -30.57 2.11 -15.11
N GLY A 251 -31.68 2.39 -15.78
CA GLY A 251 -33.01 1.87 -15.46
C GLY A 251 -33.95 2.96 -14.93
N ASN A 252 -35.26 2.73 -15.01
CA ASN A 252 -36.29 3.71 -14.62
C ASN A 252 -36.87 3.41 -13.22
N GLU A 253 -36.09 2.81 -12.33
CA GLU A 253 -36.52 2.60 -10.95
C GLU A 253 -36.56 3.95 -10.22
N PRO A 254 -37.73 4.39 -9.70
CA PRO A 254 -37.88 5.70 -9.08
C PRO A 254 -36.87 5.96 -7.95
N GLU A 255 -36.47 4.89 -7.26
CA GLU A 255 -35.52 4.93 -6.15
C GLU A 255 -34.11 5.29 -6.60
N LEU A 256 -33.67 4.67 -7.69
CA LEU A 256 -32.34 4.88 -8.26
C LEU A 256 -32.26 6.24 -8.96
N GLU A 257 -33.38 6.71 -9.52
CA GLU A 257 -33.48 8.04 -10.12
C GLU A 257 -33.27 9.15 -9.07
N LEU A 258 -33.90 9.05 -7.89
CA LEU A 258 -33.74 10.04 -6.81
C LEU A 258 -32.28 10.16 -6.35
N LEU A 259 -31.65 9.02 -6.05
CA LEU A 259 -30.24 8.96 -5.65
C LEU A 259 -29.30 9.51 -6.71
N THR A 260 -29.57 9.16 -7.97
CA THR A 260 -28.78 9.63 -9.10
C THR A 260 -28.90 11.14 -9.26
N GLN A 261 -30.12 11.70 -9.21
CA GLN A 261 -30.33 13.15 -9.30
C GLN A 261 -29.64 13.90 -8.16
N ARG A 262 -29.70 13.37 -6.92
CA ARG A 262 -29.01 13.95 -5.77
C ARG A 262 -27.50 13.91 -5.94
N GLY A 263 -26.93 12.77 -6.35
CA GLY A 263 -25.50 12.65 -6.63
C GLY A 263 -25.02 13.60 -7.73
N LEU A 264 -25.79 13.75 -8.81
CA LEU A 264 -25.48 14.70 -9.89
C LEU A 264 -25.56 16.16 -9.42
N ALA A 265 -26.54 16.51 -8.58
CA ALA A 265 -26.65 17.84 -7.97
C ALA A 265 -25.46 18.14 -7.04
N ALA A 266 -25.01 17.16 -6.26
CA ALA A 266 -23.82 17.29 -5.42
C ALA A 266 -22.55 17.53 -6.25
N LEU A 267 -22.32 16.75 -7.32
CA LEU A 267 -21.18 16.93 -8.23
C LEU A 267 -21.19 18.30 -8.94
N ARG A 268 -22.36 18.75 -9.40
CA ARG A 268 -22.54 20.10 -9.97
C ARG A 268 -22.26 21.20 -8.94
N THR A 269 -22.66 20.98 -7.69
CA THR A 269 -22.50 21.96 -6.60
C THR A 269 -21.06 22.06 -6.14
N LEU A 270 -20.34 20.94 -6.06
CA LEU A 270 -18.90 20.92 -5.82
C LEU A 270 -18.14 21.72 -6.88
N GLY A 271 -18.65 21.71 -8.13
CA GLY A 271 -18.15 22.48 -9.26
C GLY A 271 -16.84 21.92 -9.81
N GLY A 272 -15.78 21.99 -9.03
CA GLY A 272 -14.51 21.33 -9.31
C GLY A 272 -13.39 21.75 -8.36
N VAL A 273 -12.28 21.02 -8.44
CA VAL A 273 -11.07 21.30 -7.67
C VAL A 273 -9.90 21.51 -8.62
N ALA A 274 -9.01 22.44 -8.28
CA ALA A 274 -7.77 22.65 -9.01
C ALA A 274 -6.62 22.81 -8.01
N GLY A 275 -5.45 22.34 -8.37
CA GLY A 275 -4.22 22.44 -7.60
C GLY A 275 -3.05 22.80 -8.51
N HIS A 276 -2.08 23.50 -7.95
CA HIS A 276 -0.85 23.89 -8.62
C HIS A 276 0.33 23.73 -7.66
N LEU A 277 1.40 23.11 -8.13
CA LEU A 277 2.67 23.00 -7.43
C LEU A 277 3.72 23.75 -8.24
N ALA A 278 4.30 24.79 -7.66
CA ALA A 278 5.35 25.60 -8.27
C ALA A 278 6.67 25.44 -7.51
N LEU A 279 7.78 25.37 -8.26
CA LEU A 279 9.11 25.54 -7.69
C LEU A 279 9.49 27.02 -7.79
N THR A 280 9.79 27.66 -6.67
CA THR A 280 10.13 29.08 -6.59
C THR A 280 11.52 29.25 -5.96
N ALA A 281 12.11 30.45 -6.08
CA ALA A 281 13.37 30.74 -5.39
C ALA A 281 13.26 30.69 -3.84
N GLU A 282 12.04 30.81 -3.29
CA GLU A 282 11.77 30.75 -1.85
C GLU A 282 11.55 29.30 -1.35
N GLY A 283 11.17 28.40 -2.26
CA GLY A 283 10.89 26.99 -1.97
C GLY A 283 9.77 26.42 -2.84
N ILE A 284 9.02 25.45 -2.32
CA ILE A 284 7.91 24.78 -3.00
C ILE A 284 6.60 25.45 -2.59
N GLU A 285 5.85 25.95 -3.55
CA GLU A 285 4.54 26.56 -3.34
C GLU A 285 3.45 25.62 -3.86
N ILE A 286 2.51 25.27 -2.98
CA ILE A 286 1.37 24.41 -3.27
C ILE A 286 0.11 25.25 -3.08
N GLU A 287 -0.64 25.45 -4.14
CA GLU A 287 -1.91 26.15 -4.10
C GLU A 287 -3.02 25.23 -4.57
N SER A 288 -4.20 25.37 -3.99
CA SER A 288 -5.39 24.66 -4.43
C SER A 288 -6.63 25.52 -4.26
N LEU A 289 -7.65 25.20 -5.04
CA LEU A 289 -8.98 25.78 -4.87
C LEU A 289 -10.08 24.75 -5.05
N VAL A 290 -11.22 25.05 -4.43
CA VAL A 290 -12.51 24.42 -4.69
C VAL A 290 -13.44 25.48 -5.24
N ALA A 291 -13.83 25.35 -6.50
CA ALA A 291 -14.72 26.28 -7.20
C ALA A 291 -16.18 25.84 -7.01
N VAL A 292 -16.73 26.11 -5.82
CA VAL A 292 -18.11 25.75 -5.48
C VAL A 292 -19.09 26.49 -6.40
N ASN A 293 -20.12 25.78 -6.86
CA ASN A 293 -21.22 26.33 -7.63
C ASN A 293 -22.51 26.27 -6.80
N PRO A 294 -22.90 27.36 -6.11
CA PRO A 294 -24.11 27.37 -5.28
C PRO A 294 -25.41 27.11 -6.07
N ALA A 295 -25.38 27.27 -7.39
CA ALA A 295 -26.51 26.98 -8.27
C ALA A 295 -26.52 25.52 -8.78
N GLY A 296 -25.64 24.64 -8.27
CA GLY A 296 -25.50 23.26 -8.71
C GLY A 296 -26.64 22.31 -8.31
N GLY A 297 -27.57 22.76 -7.46
CA GLY A 297 -28.77 22.02 -7.08
C GLY A 297 -28.73 21.40 -5.68
N ASP A 298 -27.61 21.51 -4.95
CA ASP A 298 -27.49 21.06 -3.56
C ASP A 298 -27.10 22.22 -2.63
N ALA A 299 -28.10 23.00 -2.18
CA ALA A 299 -27.85 24.15 -1.32
C ALA A 299 -27.23 23.78 0.04
N ALA A 300 -27.53 22.59 0.58
CA ALA A 300 -26.97 22.14 1.85
C ALA A 300 -25.47 21.85 1.73
N LEU A 301 -25.06 21.19 0.64
CA LEU A 301 -23.64 21.00 0.35
C LEU A 301 -22.92 22.33 0.08
N ALA A 302 -23.55 23.26 -0.64
CA ALA A 302 -22.97 24.57 -0.91
C ALA A 302 -22.67 25.34 0.38
N GLU A 303 -23.61 25.38 1.33
CA GLU A 303 -23.42 26.01 2.64
C GLU A 303 -22.33 25.31 3.47
N LEU A 304 -22.27 23.97 3.41
CA LEU A 304 -21.24 23.19 4.10
C LEU A 304 -19.82 23.49 3.56
N LEU A 305 -19.65 23.52 2.22
CA LEU A 305 -18.36 23.74 1.57
C LEU A 305 -17.88 25.19 1.69
N LEU A 306 -18.78 26.16 1.55
CA LEU A 306 -18.43 27.58 1.62
C LEU A 306 -18.17 28.02 3.05
N CYS A 307 -18.91 27.46 4.02
CA CYS A 307 -18.87 27.80 5.44
C CYS A 307 -18.39 29.24 5.74
N ARG A 308 -19.23 30.22 5.37
CA ARG A 308 -18.85 31.64 5.32
C ARG A 308 -18.46 32.25 6.68
N ASP A 309 -18.78 31.55 7.75
CA ASP A 309 -18.55 31.88 9.15
C ASP A 309 -17.55 30.94 9.84
N CYS A 310 -16.91 30.00 9.12
CA CYS A 310 -15.88 29.08 9.62
C CYS A 310 -14.49 29.74 9.84
N ALA A 311 -14.42 31.04 10.15
CA ALA A 311 -13.12 31.68 10.38
C ALA A 311 -12.47 31.15 11.67
N VAL A 312 -11.20 30.76 11.60
CA VAL A 312 -10.43 30.29 12.76
C VAL A 312 -9.62 31.43 13.38
N ALA A 313 -9.54 31.45 14.71
CA ALA A 313 -8.71 32.43 15.40
C ALA A 313 -7.22 32.04 15.38
N THR A 314 -6.36 33.02 15.65
CA THR A 314 -4.93 32.75 15.85
C THR A 314 -4.72 31.97 17.15
N PRO A 315 -3.93 30.89 17.16
CA PRO A 315 -3.70 30.05 18.34
C PRO A 315 -2.75 30.72 19.33
N LEU A 316 -3.25 31.70 20.10
CA LEU A 316 -2.43 32.50 21.03
C LEU A 316 -1.90 31.70 22.23
N MET A 317 -2.46 30.52 22.51
CA MET A 317 -1.96 29.60 23.54
C MET A 317 -0.83 28.70 23.04
N ALA A 318 -0.50 28.73 21.75
CA ALA A 318 0.66 28.01 21.22
C ALA A 318 1.95 28.71 21.67
N PRO A 319 2.88 28.00 22.33
CA PRO A 319 4.19 28.52 22.70
C PRO A 319 4.97 29.06 21.50
N GLN A 320 5.88 30.01 21.73
CA GLN A 320 6.77 30.53 20.68
C GLN A 320 7.59 29.44 19.96
N GLU A 321 8.01 28.42 20.70
CA GLU A 321 8.86 27.32 20.24
C GLU A 321 8.06 26.10 19.75
N SER A 322 6.75 26.25 19.48
CA SER A 322 5.96 25.17 18.89
C SER A 322 6.57 24.69 17.57
N LEU A 323 6.78 23.38 17.48
CA LEU A 323 7.31 22.72 16.28
C LEU A 323 6.31 22.81 15.13
N SER A 324 5.03 22.60 15.41
CA SER A 324 3.95 22.73 14.43
C SER A 324 2.69 23.23 15.08
N VAL A 325 1.91 23.98 14.30
CA VAL A 325 0.62 24.52 14.72
C VAL A 325 -0.34 24.44 13.54
N GLN A 326 -1.47 23.79 13.75
CA GLN A 326 -2.57 23.75 12.79
C GLN A 326 -3.83 24.25 13.48
N ALA A 327 -4.61 25.08 12.80
CA ALA A 327 -5.97 25.40 13.23
C ALA A 327 -6.90 25.29 12.03
N PHE A 328 -8.05 24.66 12.20
CA PHE A 328 -9.04 24.52 11.14
C PHE A 328 -10.44 24.48 11.74
N SER A 329 -11.44 24.86 10.95
CA SER A 329 -12.84 24.69 11.31
C SER A 329 -13.36 23.31 10.90
N LEU A 330 -14.08 22.68 11.80
CA LEU A 330 -14.75 21.40 11.71
C LEU A 330 -16.22 21.59 12.17
N PRO A 331 -17.13 22.07 11.31
CA PRO A 331 -18.51 22.33 11.66
C PRO A 331 -19.32 21.02 11.75
N LEU A 332 -19.06 20.23 12.80
CA LEU A 332 -19.61 18.88 13.00
C LEU A 332 -21.13 18.83 12.89
N ARG A 333 -21.83 19.85 13.41
CA ARG A 333 -23.29 19.95 13.32
C ARG A 333 -23.76 20.05 11.86
N ARG A 334 -23.08 20.85 11.02
CA ARG A 334 -23.45 21.01 9.60
C ARG A 334 -23.14 19.75 8.79
N VAL A 335 -22.00 19.11 9.06
CA VAL A 335 -21.67 17.81 8.45
C VAL A 335 -22.75 16.79 8.79
N PHE A 336 -23.14 16.72 10.07
CA PHE A 336 -24.20 15.84 10.54
C PHE A 336 -25.55 16.16 9.89
N ASP A 337 -25.95 17.43 9.85
CA ASP A 337 -27.23 17.85 9.26
C ASP A 337 -27.27 17.57 7.74
N TYR A 338 -26.13 17.68 7.04
CA TYR A 338 -26.01 17.28 5.64
C TYR A 338 -26.18 15.76 5.47
N LEU A 339 -25.50 14.94 6.28
CA LEU A 339 -25.69 13.48 6.28
C LEU A 339 -27.13 13.07 6.60
N GLN A 340 -27.74 13.72 7.59
CA GLN A 340 -29.15 13.53 7.96
C GLN A 340 -30.09 13.88 6.79
N SER A 341 -29.77 14.91 6.00
CA SER A 341 -30.59 15.27 4.82
C SER A 341 -30.61 14.15 3.77
N TRP A 342 -29.46 13.51 3.52
CA TRP A 342 -29.39 12.35 2.62
C TRP A 342 -30.25 11.20 3.11
N LEU A 343 -30.18 10.88 4.40
CA LEU A 343 -30.99 9.80 4.98
C LEU A 343 -32.49 10.11 4.95
N SER A 344 -32.87 11.36 5.19
CA SER A 344 -34.28 11.78 5.13
C SER A 344 -34.88 11.63 3.72
N GLU A 345 -34.08 11.84 2.67
CA GLU A 345 -34.52 11.61 1.29
C GLU A 345 -34.68 10.12 0.96
N LEU A 346 -34.04 9.22 1.71
CA LEU A 346 -34.15 7.76 1.55
C LEU A 346 -35.33 7.14 2.31
N GLU A 347 -36.00 7.88 3.19
CA GLU A 347 -37.15 7.37 3.98
C GLU A 347 -38.26 6.72 3.12
N PRO A 348 -38.63 7.25 1.93
CA PRO A 348 -39.61 6.59 1.07
C PRO A 348 -39.18 5.20 0.59
N LEU A 349 -37.87 4.94 0.56
CA LEU A 349 -37.28 3.67 0.10
C LEU A 349 -37.28 2.62 1.20
N VAL A 350 -36.91 3.04 2.41
CA VAL A 350 -36.82 2.15 3.58
C VAL A 350 -38.21 1.92 4.19
N GLY A 351 -39.16 2.82 3.95
CA GLY A 351 -40.52 2.72 4.48
C GLY A 351 -40.63 3.08 5.97
N GLU A 352 -39.53 3.50 6.58
CA GLU A 352 -39.44 3.97 7.96
C GLU A 352 -38.60 5.26 8.05
N PRO A 353 -38.86 6.14 9.03
CA PRO A 353 -38.08 7.34 9.25
C PRO A 353 -36.61 7.00 9.58
N LEU A 354 -35.68 7.75 8.99
CA LEU A 354 -34.24 7.56 9.20
C LEU A 354 -33.66 8.78 9.90
N ASP A 355 -33.88 8.88 11.22
CA ASP A 355 -33.34 9.97 12.05
C ASP A 355 -32.15 9.46 12.87
N LEU A 356 -30.95 9.95 12.56
CA LEU A 356 -29.71 9.60 13.26
C LEU A 356 -29.68 10.04 14.72
N ARG A 357 -30.34 11.16 15.07
CA ARG A 357 -30.45 11.62 16.47
C ARG A 357 -31.32 10.66 17.26
N GLN A 358 -32.45 10.28 16.68
CA GLN A 358 -33.34 9.30 17.31
C GLN A 358 -32.65 7.94 17.41
N LEU A 359 -31.94 7.51 16.37
CA LEU A 359 -31.20 6.24 16.35
C LEU A 359 -30.09 6.20 17.42
N ALA A 360 -29.31 7.28 17.56
CA ALA A 360 -28.30 7.38 18.62
C ALA A 360 -28.93 7.34 20.02
N LEU A 361 -30.08 8.00 20.20
CA LEU A 361 -30.81 7.97 21.46
C LEU A 361 -31.36 6.57 21.78
N GLU A 362 -31.93 5.88 20.80
CA GLU A 362 -32.56 4.57 21.00
C GLU A 362 -31.53 3.44 21.15
N MET A 363 -30.48 3.44 20.33
CA MET A 363 -29.46 2.38 20.35
C MET A 363 -28.40 2.59 21.44
N LEU A 364 -27.95 3.83 21.64
CA LEU A 364 -26.82 4.16 22.52
C LEU A 364 -27.26 4.90 23.79
N GLY A 365 -28.55 5.26 23.92
CA GLY A 365 -28.99 6.14 25.00
C GLY A 365 -28.41 7.56 24.89
N LEU A 366 -27.89 7.94 23.72
CA LEU A 366 -27.05 9.12 23.53
C LEU A 366 -27.85 10.25 22.87
N GLU A 367 -28.10 11.32 23.64
CA GLU A 367 -28.66 12.56 23.12
C GLU A 367 -27.53 13.40 22.50
N LEU A 368 -27.39 13.36 21.17
CA LEU A 368 -26.25 13.93 20.44
C LEU A 368 -26.08 15.44 20.63
N ASP A 369 -27.17 16.20 20.75
CA ASP A 369 -27.09 17.64 20.91
C ASP A 369 -26.44 17.99 22.26
N ALA A 370 -26.91 17.39 23.36
CA ALA A 370 -26.29 17.55 24.68
C ALA A 370 -24.90 16.91 24.78
N ALA A 371 -24.69 15.75 24.16
CA ALA A 371 -23.45 14.99 24.28
C ALA A 371 -22.29 15.58 23.46
N LEU A 372 -22.57 16.26 22.34
CA LEU A 372 -21.54 16.73 21.42
C LEU A 372 -21.79 18.17 20.94
N PHE A 373 -22.94 18.45 20.32
CA PHE A 373 -23.09 19.65 19.49
C PHE A 373 -23.35 20.95 20.26
N ASN A 374 -23.88 20.91 21.48
CA ASN A 374 -24.27 22.12 22.23
C ASN A 374 -23.11 22.79 22.97
N TRP A 375 -22.01 22.06 23.18
CA TRP A 375 -20.88 22.53 23.98
C TRP A 375 -19.57 22.56 23.20
N LEU A 376 -19.38 21.71 22.19
CA LEU A 376 -18.14 21.68 21.40
C LEU A 376 -18.18 22.77 20.32
N GLY A 377 -17.16 23.62 20.27
CA GLY A 377 -16.99 24.61 19.21
C GLY A 377 -16.63 23.97 17.87
N GLU A 378 -16.69 24.78 16.80
CA GLU A 378 -16.34 24.30 15.45
C GLU A 378 -14.83 24.34 15.19
N GLU A 379 -14.01 25.04 15.97
CA GLU A 379 -12.57 25.14 15.71
C GLU A 379 -11.78 24.02 16.39
N VAL A 380 -10.71 23.55 15.75
CA VAL A 380 -9.76 22.59 16.32
C VAL A 380 -8.36 23.11 16.16
N TYR A 381 -7.57 23.05 17.23
CA TYR A 381 -6.17 23.46 17.25
C TYR A 381 -5.28 22.26 17.56
N LEU A 382 -4.31 21.98 16.69
CA LEU A 382 -3.29 20.95 16.86
C LEU A 382 -1.94 21.63 17.07
N ILE A 383 -1.22 21.28 18.13
CA ILE A 383 0.06 21.87 18.48
C ILE A 383 1.08 20.75 18.69
N GLY A 384 2.06 20.64 17.78
CA GLY A 384 3.25 19.84 17.97
C GLY A 384 4.31 20.61 18.74
N LEU A 385 4.88 20.00 19.77
CA LEU A 385 5.89 20.61 20.64
C LEU A 385 7.26 19.97 20.50
N GLU A 386 7.33 18.70 20.11
CA GLU A 386 8.57 17.94 19.96
C GLU A 386 8.56 17.12 18.66
N PRO A 387 9.71 16.93 17.99
CA PRO A 387 9.81 16.05 16.83
C PRO A 387 9.89 14.59 17.26
N LEU A 388 9.79 13.68 16.28
CA LEU A 388 10.27 12.31 16.47
C LEU A 388 11.77 12.31 16.80
N GLY A 389 12.25 11.30 17.51
CA GLY A 389 13.67 11.23 17.83
C GLY A 389 14.05 9.99 18.64
N ARG A 390 15.33 9.92 19.01
CA ARG A 390 15.95 8.75 19.67
C ARG A 390 15.70 8.66 21.17
N ASP A 391 15.02 9.63 21.77
CA ASP A 391 14.72 9.60 23.20
C ASP A 391 13.73 8.45 23.48
N LEU A 392 14.12 7.53 24.37
CA LEU A 392 13.28 6.43 24.84
C LEU A 392 11.90 6.92 25.30
N ARG A 393 11.84 8.13 25.85
CA ARG A 393 10.59 8.79 26.25
C ARG A 393 9.66 9.07 25.06
N THR A 394 10.21 9.57 23.95
CA THR A 394 9.46 9.85 22.71
C THR A 394 9.04 8.54 22.04
N LEU A 395 9.90 7.51 22.07
CA LEU A 395 9.56 6.17 21.58
C LEU A 395 8.42 5.52 22.38
N LEU A 396 8.45 5.68 23.71
CA LEU A 396 7.46 5.08 24.60
C LEU A 396 6.15 5.86 24.70
N TYR A 397 6.17 7.19 24.57
CA TYR A 397 5.00 8.04 24.83
C TYR A 397 4.57 8.93 23.65
N GLN A 398 5.19 8.74 22.48
CA GLN A 398 5.08 9.61 21.31
C GLN A 398 5.67 11.02 21.58
N PRO A 399 5.94 11.81 20.52
CA PRO A 399 6.37 13.20 20.68
C PRO A 399 5.32 14.06 21.39
N ALA A 400 5.77 15.06 22.15
CA ALA A 400 4.86 15.95 22.84
C ALA A 400 3.97 16.73 21.87
N GLN A 401 2.66 16.59 22.04
CA GLN A 401 1.64 17.27 21.26
C GLN A 401 0.43 17.61 22.12
N ALA A 402 -0.34 18.61 21.70
CA ALA A 402 -1.55 19.04 22.37
C ALA A 402 -2.66 19.41 21.37
N TRP A 403 -3.89 19.17 21.78
CA TRP A 403 -5.12 19.52 21.10
C TRP A 403 -5.89 20.52 21.95
N LEU A 404 -6.41 21.58 21.34
CA LEU A 404 -7.33 22.50 22.00
C LEU A 404 -8.64 22.54 21.24
N PHE A 405 -9.71 22.44 22.01
CA PHE A 405 -11.08 22.50 21.51
C PHE A 405 -11.79 23.65 22.25
N PRO A 406 -12.27 24.69 21.55
CA PRO A 406 -13.17 25.65 22.16
C PRO A 406 -14.41 24.94 22.66
N VAL A 407 -14.88 25.33 23.84
CA VAL A 407 -16.08 24.80 24.45
C VAL A 407 -16.96 25.92 24.99
N ALA A 408 -18.28 25.72 25.01
CA ALA A 408 -19.23 26.70 25.53
C ALA A 408 -18.95 27.02 27.01
N SER A 409 -18.68 25.99 27.81
CA SER A 409 -18.10 26.11 29.15
C SER A 409 -17.43 24.79 29.57
N PRO A 410 -16.48 24.83 30.53
CA PRO A 410 -15.89 23.62 31.10
C PRO A 410 -16.93 22.63 31.66
N GLU A 411 -17.97 23.12 32.33
CA GLU A 411 -19.01 22.29 32.93
C GLU A 411 -19.85 21.57 31.87
N ALA A 412 -20.19 22.26 30.78
CA ALA A 412 -20.94 21.68 29.67
C ALA A 412 -20.11 20.59 28.95
N ALA A 413 -18.82 20.85 28.73
CA ALA A 413 -17.90 19.87 28.16
C ALA A 413 -17.73 18.63 29.03
N GLN A 414 -17.57 18.81 30.35
CA GLN A 414 -17.49 17.68 31.29
C GLN A 414 -18.76 16.83 31.27
N ALA A 415 -19.94 17.47 31.25
CA ALA A 415 -21.21 16.77 31.17
C ALA A 415 -21.35 15.99 29.85
N GLY A 416 -20.99 16.61 28.71
CA GLY A 416 -21.02 15.98 27.40
C GLY A 416 -20.07 14.79 27.28
N LEU A 417 -18.82 14.94 27.73
CA LEU A 417 -17.82 13.86 27.76
C LEU A 417 -18.25 12.71 28.66
N ALA A 418 -18.91 12.99 29.79
CA ALA A 418 -19.45 11.94 30.65
C ALA A 418 -20.59 11.16 29.96
N MET A 419 -21.45 11.83 29.19
CA MET A 419 -22.48 11.17 28.39
C MET A 419 -21.86 10.27 27.31
N LEU A 420 -20.87 10.76 26.58
CA LEU A 420 -20.14 10.00 25.57
C LEU A 420 -19.44 8.78 26.18
N GLY A 421 -18.72 8.97 27.29
CA GLY A 421 -18.02 7.89 27.99
C GLY A 421 -18.97 6.78 28.46
N ASN A 422 -20.14 7.14 29.01
CA ASN A 422 -21.14 6.16 29.45
C ASN A 422 -21.77 5.41 28.28
N ALA A 423 -22.03 6.07 27.16
CA ALA A 423 -22.62 5.44 25.97
C ALA A 423 -21.64 4.50 25.25
N LEU A 424 -20.34 4.83 25.26
CA LEU A 424 -19.30 4.05 24.58
C LEU A 424 -18.68 2.94 25.46
N ALA A 425 -18.85 2.98 26.78
CA ALA A 425 -18.28 1.98 27.69
C ALA A 425 -18.65 0.52 27.33
N PRO A 426 -19.92 0.18 27.00
CA PRO A 426 -20.27 -1.19 26.60
C PRO A 426 -19.60 -1.64 25.30
N LEU A 427 -19.39 -0.72 24.35
CA LEU A 427 -18.68 -1.00 23.10
C LEU A 427 -17.19 -1.28 23.37
N ALA A 428 -16.57 -0.49 24.24
CA ALA A 428 -15.18 -0.70 24.64
C ALA A 428 -14.98 -2.06 25.34
N GLU A 429 -15.93 -2.47 26.20
CA GLU A 429 -15.93 -3.80 26.82
C GLU A 429 -16.09 -4.94 25.79
N MET A 430 -16.95 -4.74 24.78
CA MET A 430 -17.11 -5.70 23.68
C MET A 430 -15.82 -5.87 22.87
N PHE A 431 -15.19 -4.77 22.43
CA PHE A 431 -13.92 -4.80 21.71
C PHE A 431 -12.79 -5.45 22.54
N ALA A 432 -12.74 -5.15 23.84
CA ALA A 432 -11.79 -5.77 24.75
C ALA A 432 -11.96 -7.29 24.81
N SER A 433 -13.21 -7.77 24.80
CA SER A 433 -13.52 -9.20 24.84
C SER A 433 -13.20 -9.92 23.54
N GLU A 434 -13.41 -9.28 22.38
CA GLU A 434 -13.08 -9.85 21.07
C GLU A 434 -11.58 -9.89 20.80
N ALA A 435 -10.83 -8.91 21.30
CA ALA A 435 -9.38 -8.83 21.11
C ALA A 435 -8.58 -9.72 22.08
N GLU A 436 -9.24 -10.54 22.90
CA GLU A 436 -8.65 -11.39 23.95
C GLU A 436 -7.65 -10.65 24.86
N LEU A 437 -7.77 -9.32 24.96
CA LEU A 437 -6.86 -8.50 25.74
C LEU A 437 -7.10 -8.81 27.22
N PRO A 438 -6.05 -9.16 27.99
CA PRO A 438 -6.23 -9.39 29.41
C PRO A 438 -6.80 -8.12 30.05
N GLN A 439 -7.72 -8.25 31.01
CA GLN A 439 -8.35 -7.08 31.67
C GLN A 439 -7.31 -6.10 32.28
N SER A 440 -6.09 -6.56 32.54
CA SER A 440 -4.94 -5.74 32.94
C SER A 440 -4.35 -4.85 31.84
N ALA A 441 -4.45 -5.24 30.56
CA ALA A 441 -3.98 -4.45 29.42
C ALA A 441 -4.77 -3.14 29.25
N LEU A 442 -6.02 -3.10 29.73
CA LEU A 442 -6.88 -1.91 29.69
C LEU A 442 -6.89 -1.11 31.00
N GLN A 443 -5.97 -1.39 31.94
CA GLN A 443 -5.92 -0.61 33.18
C GLN A 443 -5.48 0.84 32.90
N VAL A 444 -6.43 1.75 33.09
CA VAL A 444 -6.21 3.19 33.05
C VAL A 444 -5.94 3.68 34.47
N ALA A 445 -4.70 4.07 34.76
CA ALA A 445 -4.39 4.77 36.00
C ALA A 445 -4.69 6.26 35.81
N SER A 446 -5.66 6.79 36.55
CA SER A 446 -6.04 8.20 36.49
C SER A 446 -5.60 8.93 37.77
N GLU A 447 -4.85 10.03 37.61
CA GLU A 447 -4.42 10.90 38.70
C GLU A 447 -4.65 12.37 38.33
N SER A 448 -5.09 13.20 39.27
CA SER A 448 -5.22 14.64 39.04
C SER A 448 -4.12 15.40 39.80
N TYR A 449 -3.56 16.43 39.18
CA TYR A 449 -2.59 17.32 39.80
C TYR A 449 -2.77 18.76 39.30
N SER A 450 -2.32 19.73 40.09
CA SER A 450 -2.41 21.15 39.75
C SER A 450 -1.09 21.67 39.15
N TYR A 451 -1.17 22.44 38.07
CA TYR A 451 -0.04 23.17 37.49
C TYR A 451 -0.42 24.63 37.25
N GLN A 452 0.28 25.58 37.88
CA GLN A 452 -0.03 27.02 37.83
C GLN A 452 -1.51 27.36 38.15
N GLY A 453 -2.17 26.54 38.99
CA GLY A 453 -3.59 26.71 39.36
C GLY A 453 -4.59 26.09 38.38
N VAL A 454 -4.12 25.42 37.32
CA VAL A 454 -4.93 24.62 36.40
C VAL A 454 -4.89 23.16 36.83
N GLU A 455 -6.05 22.57 37.08
CA GLU A 455 -6.16 21.13 37.37
C GLU A 455 -6.03 20.31 36.08
N ILE A 456 -5.08 19.37 36.08
CA ILE A 456 -4.81 18.45 34.99
C ILE A 456 -5.17 17.04 35.47
N THR A 457 -6.07 16.37 34.76
CA THR A 457 -6.35 14.95 34.94
C THR A 457 -5.50 14.15 33.98
N ARG A 458 -4.60 13.34 34.52
CA ARG A 458 -3.69 12.48 33.77
C ARG A 458 -4.21 11.05 33.75
N HIS A 459 -4.30 10.47 32.56
CA HIS A 459 -4.66 9.08 32.31
C HIS A 459 -3.44 8.35 31.75
N ARG A 460 -2.98 7.29 32.41
CA ARG A 460 -1.89 6.43 31.96
C ARG A 460 -2.41 5.04 31.61
N PHE A 461 -2.03 4.56 30.45
CA PHE A 461 -2.36 3.23 29.96
C PHE A 461 -1.10 2.35 30.04
N SER A 462 -1.28 1.06 30.31
CA SER A 462 -0.21 0.13 30.70
C SER A 462 0.92 -0.05 29.65
N LEU A 463 0.67 0.19 28.37
CA LEU A 463 1.61 -0.15 27.30
C LEU A 463 2.42 1.03 26.74
N ASN A 464 1.92 2.28 26.73
CA ASN A 464 2.62 3.44 26.09
C ASN A 464 1.85 4.78 26.07
N ALA A 465 0.63 4.91 26.61
CA ALA A 465 -0.11 6.17 26.52
C ALA A 465 -0.11 6.95 27.84
N ASP A 466 0.17 8.25 27.76
CA ASP A 466 0.09 9.23 28.85
C ASP A 466 -0.70 10.44 28.35
N ILE A 467 -1.95 10.59 28.80
CA ILE A 467 -2.87 11.62 28.29
C ILE A 467 -3.21 12.57 29.43
N GLY A 468 -3.02 13.87 29.24
CA GLY A 468 -3.49 14.92 30.15
C GLY A 468 -4.73 15.57 29.58
N VAL A 469 -5.73 15.80 30.43
CA VAL A 469 -6.93 16.56 30.11
C VAL A 469 -7.07 17.70 31.11
N ALA A 470 -7.25 18.92 30.61
CA ALA A 470 -7.42 20.10 31.43
C ALA A 470 -8.39 21.10 30.80
N TYR A 471 -8.93 22.00 31.61
CA TYR A 471 -9.76 23.11 31.14
C TYR A 471 -9.06 24.42 31.44
N LEU A 472 -8.93 25.29 30.44
CA LEU A 472 -8.33 26.61 30.57
C LEU A 472 -9.20 27.64 29.86
N GLY A 473 -9.81 28.54 30.63
CA GLY A 473 -10.87 29.41 30.11
C GLY A 473 -12.01 28.60 29.50
N ASN A 474 -12.32 28.88 28.22
CA ASN A 474 -13.33 28.17 27.44
C ASN A 474 -12.70 27.16 26.48
N PHE A 475 -11.57 26.55 26.86
CA PHE A 475 -10.93 25.50 26.09
C PHE A 475 -10.84 24.20 26.88
N LEU A 476 -11.21 23.11 26.23
CA LEU A 476 -10.78 21.76 26.60
C LEU A 476 -9.41 21.53 25.96
N MET A 477 -8.41 21.21 26.77
CA MET A 477 -7.07 20.88 26.33
C MET A 477 -6.79 19.40 26.57
N VAL A 478 -6.24 18.73 25.56
CA VAL A 478 -5.76 17.36 25.64
C VAL A 478 -4.28 17.36 25.27
N GLY A 479 -3.41 16.76 26.06
CA GLY A 479 -1.97 16.74 25.82
C GLY A 479 -1.38 15.34 25.96
N MET A 480 -0.46 14.98 25.08
CA MET A 480 0.25 13.70 25.09
C MET A 480 1.75 13.96 24.94
N PRO A 481 2.60 13.62 25.93
CA PRO A 481 2.25 13.18 27.27
C PRO A 481 1.48 14.26 28.06
N ALA A 482 0.89 13.95 29.22
CA ALA A 482 0.10 14.93 30.00
C ALA A 482 0.82 16.27 30.31
N ARG A 483 2.16 16.24 30.40
CA ARG A 483 3.00 17.45 30.59
C ARG A 483 3.06 18.37 29.37
N ALA A 484 2.62 17.92 28.19
CA ALA A 484 2.53 18.75 26.98
C ALA A 484 1.61 19.96 27.19
N LEU A 485 0.73 19.91 28.19
CA LEU A 485 -0.13 21.03 28.58
C LEU A 485 0.59 22.14 29.34
N HIS A 486 1.73 21.87 29.99
CA HIS A 486 2.46 22.87 30.79
C HIS A 486 2.87 24.11 29.99
N PRO A 487 3.53 24.00 28.82
CA PRO A 487 3.94 25.19 28.06
C PRO A 487 2.75 25.99 27.51
N LEU A 488 1.61 25.36 27.24
CA LEU A 488 0.37 26.05 26.84
C LEU A 488 -0.17 26.89 28.01
N ILE A 489 -0.20 26.32 29.21
CA ILE A 489 -0.61 27.02 30.44
C ILE A 489 0.35 28.18 30.76
N ASP A 490 1.66 27.99 30.59
CA ASP A 490 2.65 29.05 30.77
C ASP A 490 2.44 30.20 29.78
N THR A 491 2.05 29.88 28.54
CA THR A 491 1.76 30.87 27.49
C THR A 491 0.53 31.70 27.84
N ASP A 492 -0.56 31.09 28.33
CA ASP A 492 -1.71 31.81 28.88
C ASP A 492 -1.33 32.68 30.10
N GLY A 493 -0.39 32.20 30.92
CA GLY A 493 0.22 32.93 32.03
C GLY A 493 1.13 34.10 31.63
N GLY A 494 1.34 34.34 30.33
CA GLY A 494 2.10 35.46 29.78
C GLY A 494 3.50 35.10 29.26
N ALA A 495 3.85 33.83 29.15
CA ALA A 495 5.04 33.42 28.40
C ALA A 495 4.90 33.76 26.89
N PRO A 496 6.01 33.91 26.15
CA PRO A 496 5.97 34.22 24.72
C PRO A 496 5.18 33.17 23.92
N ASN A 497 4.31 33.65 23.05
CA ASN A 497 3.47 32.79 22.20
C ASN A 497 3.98 32.76 20.76
N LEU A 498 3.28 32.01 19.90
CA LEU A 498 3.65 31.84 18.50
C LEU A 498 3.79 33.15 17.70
N LEU A 499 3.11 34.24 18.06
CA LEU A 499 3.30 35.54 17.39
C LEU A 499 4.67 36.16 17.70
N ASN A 500 5.35 35.73 18.76
CA ASN A 500 6.72 36.12 19.05
C ASN A 500 7.76 35.39 18.18
N ASN A 501 7.38 34.30 17.49
CA ASN A 501 8.23 33.64 16.51
C ASN A 501 8.34 34.52 15.25
N SER A 502 9.56 34.86 14.84
CA SER A 502 9.78 35.79 13.73
C SER A 502 9.28 35.29 12.38
N GLU A 503 9.38 33.99 12.12
CA GLU A 503 8.95 33.37 10.86
C GLU A 503 7.43 33.27 10.79
N TYR A 504 6.80 32.77 11.86
CA TYR A 504 5.35 32.76 11.97
C TYR A 504 4.78 34.18 11.93
N GLY A 505 5.35 35.13 12.66
CA GLY A 505 4.90 36.53 12.69
C GLY A 505 4.96 37.18 11.30
N ALA A 506 6.00 36.91 10.52
CA ALA A 506 6.13 37.38 9.14
C ALA A 506 5.12 36.72 8.20
N ALA A 507 4.91 35.40 8.30
CA ALA A 507 3.87 34.70 7.57
C ALA A 507 2.48 35.23 7.92
N ALA A 508 2.21 35.39 9.22
CA ALA A 508 0.96 35.91 9.75
C ALA A 508 0.59 37.29 9.20
N ALA A 509 1.57 38.17 9.01
CA ALA A 509 1.36 39.50 8.46
C ALA A 509 0.98 39.52 6.96
N ARG A 510 1.26 38.44 6.21
CA ARG A 510 0.94 38.31 4.78
C ARG A 510 -0.40 37.63 4.51
N ARG A 511 -0.98 36.97 5.52
CA ARG A 511 -2.25 36.22 5.38
C ARG A 511 -3.45 37.16 5.24
N PRO A 512 -4.52 36.72 4.55
CA PRO A 512 -5.82 37.39 4.60
C PRO A 512 -6.35 37.53 6.03
N ALA A 513 -7.20 38.53 6.28
CA ALA A 513 -7.72 38.83 7.61
C ALA A 513 -8.66 37.75 8.18
N ALA A 514 -9.34 36.99 7.31
CA ALA A 514 -10.21 35.88 7.68
C ALA A 514 -9.76 34.63 6.93
N VAL A 515 -9.43 33.59 7.67
CA VAL A 515 -8.97 32.29 7.16
C VAL A 515 -9.79 31.18 7.84
N SER A 516 -10.09 30.11 7.11
CA SER A 516 -10.81 28.93 7.63
C SER A 516 -9.87 27.82 8.11
N ALA A 517 -8.61 27.88 7.70
CA ALA A 517 -7.54 27.05 8.22
C ALA A 517 -6.21 27.81 8.19
N LEU A 518 -5.30 27.42 9.09
CA LEU A 518 -3.92 27.87 9.14
C LEU A 518 -3.01 26.70 9.51
N SER A 519 -1.81 26.69 8.96
CA SER A 519 -0.74 25.77 9.32
C SER A 519 0.59 26.50 9.41
N PHE A 520 1.44 26.01 10.30
CA PHE A 520 2.84 26.40 10.42
C PHE A 520 3.61 25.19 10.94
N SER A 521 4.79 24.91 10.39
CA SER A 521 5.68 23.89 10.93
C SER A 521 7.14 24.22 10.67
N ASN A 522 7.99 23.74 11.57
CA ASN A 522 9.44 23.69 11.39
C ASN A 522 9.79 22.33 10.75
N ASP A 523 9.79 22.30 9.42
CA ASP A 523 9.95 21.08 8.63
C ASP A 523 11.36 20.52 8.75
N ARG A 524 12.38 21.37 8.94
CA ARG A 524 13.75 20.92 9.23
C ARG A 524 13.80 19.98 10.42
N GLU A 525 13.28 20.42 11.56
CA GLU A 525 13.32 19.65 12.82
C GLU A 525 12.43 18.39 12.73
N ILE A 526 11.29 18.47 12.04
CA ILE A 526 10.41 17.30 11.82
C ILE A 526 11.11 16.23 10.97
N VAL A 527 11.70 16.61 9.84
CA VAL A 527 12.37 15.67 8.93
C VAL A 527 13.68 15.16 9.53
N ALA A 528 14.45 16.01 10.22
CA ALA A 528 15.65 15.58 10.95
C ALA A 528 15.31 14.55 12.04
N GLY A 529 14.23 14.76 12.79
CA GLY A 529 13.76 13.82 13.80
C GLY A 529 13.34 12.46 13.22
N LEU A 530 12.72 12.45 12.03
CA LEU A 530 12.40 11.21 11.31
C LEU A 530 13.67 10.49 10.83
N ALA A 531 14.63 11.23 10.27
CA ALA A 531 15.92 10.67 9.87
C ALA A 531 16.64 10.03 11.07
N GLU A 532 16.64 10.72 12.22
CA GLU A 532 17.25 10.20 13.45
C GLU A 532 16.59 8.92 13.95
N LEU A 533 15.25 8.83 13.85
CA LEU A 533 14.49 7.66 14.24
C LEU A 533 14.77 6.46 13.32
N LEU A 534 14.80 6.67 12.00
CA LEU A 534 15.07 5.61 11.04
C LEU A 534 16.51 5.08 11.16
N GLU A 535 17.48 5.95 11.43
CA GLU A 535 18.87 5.54 11.68
C GLU A 535 18.98 4.60 12.90
N LEU A 536 18.16 4.80 13.94
CA LEU A 536 18.14 3.90 15.12
C LEU A 536 17.76 2.46 14.75
N PHE A 537 16.91 2.27 13.74
CA PHE A 537 16.45 0.96 13.28
C PHE A 537 17.30 0.39 12.12
N GLY A 538 18.18 1.20 11.51
CA GLY A 538 18.99 0.77 10.36
C GLY A 538 19.83 -0.48 10.64
N GLN A 539 20.56 -0.49 11.76
CA GLN A 539 21.38 -1.64 12.15
C GLN A 539 20.57 -2.86 12.61
N PRO A 540 19.55 -2.75 13.48
CA PRO A 540 18.65 -3.87 13.80
C PRO A 540 17.98 -4.48 12.57
N LEU A 541 17.55 -3.65 11.61
CA LEU A 541 16.92 -4.11 10.38
C LEU A 541 17.93 -4.85 9.48
N ALA A 542 19.14 -4.30 9.31
CA ALA A 542 20.21 -4.97 8.58
C ALA A 542 20.59 -6.32 9.24
N PHE A 543 20.57 -6.39 10.57
CA PHE A 543 20.80 -7.63 11.30
C PHE A 543 19.69 -8.64 11.07
N ALA A 544 18.42 -8.22 11.18
CA ALA A 544 17.28 -9.07 10.93
C ALA A 544 17.27 -9.62 9.49
N LEU A 545 17.60 -8.78 8.50
CA LEU A 545 17.76 -9.20 7.11
C LEU A 545 18.90 -10.21 6.96
N SER A 546 20.06 -9.96 7.58
CA SER A 546 21.19 -10.90 7.52
C SER A 546 20.87 -12.25 8.17
N ALA A 547 20.18 -12.25 9.31
CA ALA A 547 19.77 -13.46 10.01
C ALA A 547 18.73 -14.24 9.21
N GLY A 548 17.74 -13.57 8.62
CA GLY A 548 16.75 -14.18 7.75
C GLY A 548 17.36 -14.77 6.48
N LEU A 549 18.41 -14.14 5.93
CA LEU A 549 19.15 -14.68 4.79
C LEU A 549 19.97 -15.92 5.15
N GLU A 550 20.62 -15.94 6.32
CA GLU A 550 21.31 -17.13 6.83
C GLU A 550 20.34 -18.31 7.03
N GLU A 551 19.12 -18.03 7.50
CA GLU A 551 18.05 -19.02 7.64
C GLU A 551 17.54 -19.52 6.28
N ALA A 552 17.30 -18.62 5.32
CA ALA A 552 16.84 -18.97 3.98
C ALA A 552 17.88 -19.76 3.15
N GLN A 553 19.18 -19.54 3.37
CA GLN A 553 20.25 -20.28 2.71
C GLN A 553 20.57 -21.63 3.36
N GLY A 554 20.09 -21.86 4.59
CA GLY A 554 20.13 -23.14 5.27
C GLY A 554 18.95 -24.03 4.88
N ASP A 555 19.02 -24.64 3.70
CA ASP A 555 18.01 -25.56 3.14
C ASP A 555 17.37 -26.52 4.17
N LEU A 556 16.10 -26.30 4.47
CA LEU A 556 15.10 -27.36 4.59
C LEU A 556 13.83 -26.90 3.87
N GLY A 557 13.80 -27.13 2.56
CA GLY A 557 12.56 -27.15 1.78
C GLY A 557 11.51 -28.06 2.44
N GLY A 558 10.34 -27.50 2.71
CA GLY A 558 9.20 -28.20 3.28
C GLY A 558 8.14 -27.20 3.71
N GLU A 559 7.19 -26.93 2.82
CA GLU A 559 5.97 -26.15 3.06
C GLU A 559 5.02 -26.88 4.03
N TYR A 560 5.45 -27.18 5.26
CA TYR A 560 4.58 -27.54 6.38
C TYR A 560 5.29 -27.24 7.71
N GLY A 561 4.96 -26.08 8.30
CA GLY A 561 5.08 -25.83 9.74
C GLY A 561 6.50 -25.60 10.29
N PHE A 562 6.73 -24.36 10.72
CA PHE A 562 7.80 -23.90 11.62
C PHE A 562 8.40 -24.99 12.53
N PHE A 563 9.56 -25.52 12.14
CA PHE A 563 10.48 -26.20 13.06
C PHE A 563 11.62 -25.23 13.40
N SER A 564 11.55 -24.59 14.57
CA SER A 564 12.71 -23.87 15.11
C SER A 564 13.56 -24.86 15.94
N PRO A 565 14.81 -25.16 15.57
CA PRO A 565 15.68 -26.08 16.34
C PRO A 565 16.18 -25.46 17.67
N SER A 566 15.62 -24.34 18.10
CA SER A 566 16.07 -23.57 19.26
C SER A 566 15.60 -24.12 20.62
N GLY A 567 14.72 -25.13 20.65
CA GLY A 567 14.30 -25.82 21.87
C GLY A 567 15.27 -26.91 22.31
N SER A 568 15.82 -26.83 23.54
CA SER A 568 16.67 -27.89 24.09
C SER A 568 15.88 -29.20 24.26
N ALA A 569 16.17 -30.23 23.46
CA ALA A 569 15.51 -31.53 23.57
C ALA A 569 15.83 -32.21 24.92
N THR A 570 14.80 -32.71 25.60
CA THR A 570 14.97 -33.40 26.90
C THR A 570 15.45 -34.83 26.68
N PRO A 571 16.59 -35.28 27.25
CA PRO A 571 17.09 -36.63 27.00
C PRO A 571 16.19 -37.70 27.61
N LEU A 572 15.85 -38.73 26.83
CA LEU A 572 14.95 -39.81 27.20
C LEU A 572 15.57 -41.15 26.80
N LEU A 573 15.95 -41.97 27.80
CA LEU A 573 16.62 -43.26 27.61
C LEU A 573 15.60 -44.39 27.55
N ALA A 574 15.46 -45.07 26.41
CA ALA A 574 14.53 -46.18 26.24
C ALA A 574 15.06 -47.49 26.89
N PRO A 575 14.19 -48.38 27.42
CA PRO A 575 12.75 -48.19 27.60
C PRO A 575 12.40 -47.31 28.82
N THR A 576 11.39 -46.45 28.70
CA THR A 576 10.99 -45.53 29.76
C THR A 576 9.55 -45.06 29.63
N THR A 577 9.00 -44.54 30.74
CA THR A 577 7.74 -43.81 30.78
C THR A 577 7.98 -42.47 31.46
N HIS A 578 7.64 -41.39 30.77
CA HIS A 578 7.74 -40.01 31.20
C HIS A 578 6.36 -39.37 31.33
N SER A 579 6.23 -38.38 32.21
CA SER A 579 5.01 -37.60 32.36
C SER A 579 5.33 -36.12 32.18
N GLY A 580 4.57 -35.45 31.33
CA GLY A 580 4.70 -34.02 31.01
C GLY A 580 3.35 -33.31 31.13
N SER A 581 3.36 -31.99 30.92
CA SER A 581 2.14 -31.18 30.86
C SER A 581 2.33 -29.96 29.99
N PHE A 582 1.31 -29.60 29.20
CA PHE A 582 1.23 -28.32 28.51
C PHE A 582 0.51 -27.29 29.39
N ALA A 583 1.07 -26.10 29.52
CA ALA A 583 0.48 -25.02 30.30
C ALA A 583 -0.44 -24.16 29.41
N ALA A 584 -1.63 -23.80 29.91
CA ALA A 584 -2.64 -23.07 29.13
C ALA A 584 -2.24 -21.65 28.70
N GLU A 585 -1.19 -21.07 29.28
CA GLU A 585 -0.74 -19.68 29.03
C GLU A 585 0.74 -19.59 28.58
N ALA A 586 1.38 -20.70 28.23
CA ALA A 586 2.78 -20.70 27.78
C ALA A 586 2.86 -20.96 26.27
N GLU A 587 3.79 -20.27 25.59
CA GLU A 587 4.19 -20.45 24.17
C GLU A 587 4.72 -21.87 23.84
N VAL A 588 4.65 -22.81 24.79
CA VAL A 588 5.11 -24.19 24.63
C VAL A 588 3.98 -25.03 24.04
N ILE A 589 3.86 -24.94 22.73
CA ILE A 589 2.90 -25.68 21.89
C ILE A 589 3.31 -27.16 21.65
N ALA A 590 4.55 -27.52 21.97
CA ALA A 590 5.06 -28.89 21.90
C ALA A 590 6.30 -29.10 22.81
N ILE A 591 6.57 -30.34 23.22
CA ILE A 591 7.79 -30.70 23.98
C ILE A 591 8.57 -31.77 23.21
N THR A 592 9.84 -31.49 22.93
CA THR A 592 10.75 -32.40 22.21
C THR A 592 11.65 -33.19 23.17
N TYR A 593 11.74 -34.51 22.96
CA TYR A 593 12.60 -35.42 23.70
C TYR A 593 13.64 -36.06 22.77
N ALA A 594 14.91 -36.09 23.19
CA ALA A 594 15.97 -36.79 22.46
C ALA A 594 16.04 -38.25 22.91
N LEU A 595 15.75 -39.19 22.01
CA LEU A 595 15.76 -40.61 22.29
C LEU A 595 17.19 -41.16 22.29
N SER A 596 17.50 -41.97 23.30
CA SER A 596 18.76 -42.69 23.42
C SER A 596 18.53 -44.13 23.89
N GLY A 597 19.51 -45.01 23.69
CA GLY A 597 19.40 -46.43 24.10
C GLY A 597 18.60 -47.32 23.14
N LEU A 598 18.27 -46.82 21.94
CA LEU A 598 17.64 -47.60 20.88
C LEU A 598 18.65 -48.60 20.27
N THR A 599 18.23 -49.83 20.03
CA THR A 599 19.06 -50.85 19.37
C THR A 599 18.67 -50.93 17.90
N PRO A 600 19.58 -50.58 16.95
CA PRO A 600 19.25 -50.64 15.54
C PRO A 600 18.72 -52.02 15.12
N GLY A 601 17.66 -52.03 14.29
CA GLY A 601 17.01 -53.26 13.84
C GLY A 601 16.03 -53.91 14.83
N THR A 602 15.80 -53.34 16.02
CA THR A 602 14.80 -53.83 16.98
C THR A 602 13.61 -52.87 17.04
N ALA A 603 12.41 -53.34 16.71
CA ALA A 603 11.20 -52.50 16.72
C ALA A 603 10.93 -51.87 18.09
N VAL A 604 10.54 -50.60 18.09
CA VAL A 604 10.24 -49.76 19.26
C VAL A 604 8.88 -49.10 19.04
N THR A 605 8.06 -49.09 20.10
CA THR A 605 6.78 -48.39 20.14
C THR A 605 6.86 -47.22 21.10
N ILE A 606 6.41 -46.05 20.63
CA ILE A 606 6.23 -44.81 21.37
C ILE A 606 4.73 -44.60 21.53
N THR A 607 4.25 -44.41 22.76
CA THR A 607 2.83 -44.15 23.04
C THR A 607 2.69 -42.92 23.92
N MET A 608 1.86 -41.97 23.49
CA MET A 608 1.45 -40.81 24.27
C MET A 608 -0.02 -40.95 24.66
N THR A 609 -0.36 -40.68 25.92
CA THR A 609 -1.75 -40.65 26.38
C THR A 609 -2.06 -39.38 27.17
N SER A 610 -3.21 -38.77 26.90
CA SER A 610 -3.75 -37.67 27.71
C SER A 610 -5.27 -37.79 27.83
N PRO A 611 -5.84 -37.74 29.06
CA PRO A 611 -7.28 -37.65 29.23
C PRO A 611 -7.83 -36.23 29.05
N GLU A 612 -6.96 -35.23 28.84
CA GLU A 612 -7.31 -33.80 28.87
C GLU A 612 -7.34 -33.16 27.48
N PHE A 613 -6.59 -33.72 26.51
CA PHE A 613 -6.52 -33.20 25.15
C PHE A 613 -6.29 -34.32 24.14
N ASP A 614 -6.56 -34.00 22.87
CA ASP A 614 -6.31 -34.85 21.72
C ASP A 614 -4.80 -34.92 21.44
N THR A 615 -4.19 -36.09 21.60
CA THR A 615 -2.72 -36.23 21.59
C THR A 615 -2.15 -36.16 20.17
N TYR A 616 -0.90 -35.72 20.01
CA TYR A 616 -0.21 -35.80 18.73
C TYR A 616 1.28 -36.08 18.93
N LEU A 617 1.81 -37.09 18.25
CA LEU A 617 3.22 -37.44 18.25
C LEU A 617 3.87 -37.21 16.89
N TYR A 618 5.11 -36.72 16.92
CA TYR A 618 6.02 -36.71 15.77
C TYR A 618 7.32 -37.43 16.16
N LEU A 619 7.79 -38.37 15.32
CA LEU A 619 9.14 -38.93 15.37
C LEU A 619 10.00 -38.19 14.34
N ILE A 620 11.14 -37.68 14.78
CA ILE A 620 12.02 -36.81 13.97
C ILE A 620 13.41 -37.44 13.90
N ASP A 621 14.04 -37.41 12.73
CA ASP A 621 15.45 -37.77 12.58
C ASP A 621 16.33 -36.68 13.20
N ALA A 622 17.21 -37.03 14.13
CA ALA A 622 17.99 -36.03 14.85
C ALA A 622 19.15 -35.43 14.02
N GLU A 623 19.48 -36.02 12.87
CA GLU A 623 20.53 -35.53 11.98
C GLU A 623 19.95 -34.62 10.89
N SER A 624 18.80 -34.98 10.30
CA SER A 624 18.14 -34.18 9.25
C SER A 624 17.08 -33.21 9.76
N GLY A 625 16.55 -33.40 10.98
CA GLY A 625 15.43 -32.60 11.50
C GLY A 625 14.07 -32.93 10.88
N GLN A 626 13.99 -33.91 9.97
CA GLN A 626 12.75 -34.26 9.28
C GLN A 626 11.84 -35.15 10.15
N VAL A 627 10.52 -34.90 10.08
CA VAL A 627 9.51 -35.79 10.62
C VAL A 627 9.50 -37.10 9.81
N ILE A 628 9.78 -38.21 10.47
CA ILE A 628 9.77 -39.56 9.91
C ILE A 628 8.37 -40.19 10.02
N PHE A 629 7.71 -40.02 11.17
CA PHE A 629 6.36 -40.52 11.44
C PHE A 629 5.60 -39.54 12.29
N GLU A 630 4.28 -39.53 12.15
CA GLU A 630 3.39 -38.79 13.03
C GLU A 630 2.10 -39.57 13.25
N ASN A 631 1.44 -39.33 14.38
CA ASN A 631 0.15 -39.92 14.69
C ASN A 631 -0.56 -39.12 15.77
N ASP A 632 -1.85 -38.86 15.58
CA ASP A 632 -2.74 -38.17 16.51
C ASP A 632 -3.76 -39.09 17.19
N ASP A 633 -4.34 -40.08 16.50
CA ASP A 633 -5.61 -40.69 16.98
C ASP A 633 -5.65 -42.23 17.12
N PHE A 634 -4.52 -42.93 17.26
CA PHE A 634 -4.50 -44.41 17.41
C PHE A 634 -4.12 -44.95 18.81
N PRO A 635 -4.97 -45.78 19.46
CA PRO A 635 -6.24 -46.35 18.97
C PRO A 635 -7.48 -45.46 19.16
N ASP A 636 -7.33 -44.29 19.79
CA ASP A 636 -8.38 -43.30 19.99
C ASP A 636 -7.76 -41.89 20.16
N PRO A 637 -8.52 -40.79 20.05
CA PRO A 637 -7.97 -39.43 20.13
C PRO A 637 -7.22 -39.10 21.43
N SER A 638 -7.44 -39.86 22.51
CA SER A 638 -6.73 -39.65 23.79
C SER A 638 -5.38 -40.37 23.85
N THR A 639 -5.01 -41.09 22.79
CA THR A 639 -3.80 -41.88 22.67
C THR A 639 -3.20 -41.81 21.26
N SER A 640 -1.96 -41.36 21.15
CA SER A 640 -1.16 -41.46 19.92
C SER A 640 -0.08 -42.53 20.07
N GLN A 641 0.16 -43.32 19.03
CA GLN A 641 1.17 -44.39 19.03
C GLN A 641 1.97 -44.47 17.72
N ILE A 642 3.30 -44.52 17.81
CA ILE A 642 4.21 -44.72 16.67
C ILE A 642 5.03 -45.98 16.93
N THR A 643 5.06 -46.93 15.98
CA THR A 643 5.95 -48.10 16.03
C THR A 643 6.94 -48.06 14.86
N PHE A 644 8.24 -48.14 15.15
CA PHE A 644 9.27 -48.07 14.12
C PHE A 644 10.48 -48.95 14.44
N VAL A 645 11.29 -49.26 13.42
CA VAL A 645 12.57 -49.96 13.56
C VAL A 645 13.71 -48.94 13.40
N PRO A 646 14.44 -48.58 14.46
CA PRO A 646 15.51 -47.58 14.37
C PRO A 646 16.66 -48.11 13.50
N ALA A 647 17.17 -47.27 12.60
CA ALA A 647 18.47 -47.40 11.96
C ALA A 647 19.59 -46.83 12.86
N ALA A 648 20.85 -46.97 12.44
CA ALA A 648 21.97 -46.30 13.12
C ALA A 648 21.84 -44.78 12.93
N GLY A 649 21.59 -44.04 14.02
CA GLY A 649 21.31 -42.61 14.00
C GLY A 649 20.67 -42.14 15.31
N GLY A 650 20.47 -40.84 15.45
CA GLY A 650 19.73 -40.24 16.57
C GLY A 650 18.28 -39.97 16.20
N TYR A 651 17.38 -40.02 17.18
CA TYR A 651 15.96 -39.74 16.96
C TYR A 651 15.45 -38.79 18.03
N TRP A 652 14.59 -37.85 17.64
CA TRP A 652 13.79 -37.04 18.54
C TRP A 652 12.32 -37.45 18.48
N VAL A 653 11.60 -37.27 19.58
CA VAL A 653 10.14 -37.39 19.61
C VAL A 653 9.56 -36.09 20.12
N GLN A 654 8.64 -35.51 19.36
CA GLN A 654 7.90 -34.33 19.78
C GLN A 654 6.50 -34.77 20.23
N ALA A 655 6.16 -34.41 21.47
CA ALA A 655 4.83 -34.57 22.03
C ALA A 655 4.07 -33.24 21.90
N SER A 656 2.88 -33.29 21.33
CA SER A 656 2.00 -32.14 21.08
C SER A 656 0.52 -32.51 21.30
N SER A 657 -0.37 -31.56 21.03
CA SER A 657 -1.82 -31.77 20.92
C SER A 657 -2.31 -31.50 19.50
N TYR A 658 -3.39 -32.17 19.08
CA TYR A 658 -3.99 -31.91 17.78
C TYR A 658 -4.45 -30.45 17.66
N GLY A 659 -4.08 -29.80 16.56
CA GLY A 659 -4.31 -28.37 16.35
C GLY A 659 -3.48 -27.43 17.24
N GLN A 660 -2.64 -27.95 18.14
CA GLN A 660 -1.76 -27.17 19.04
C GLN A 660 -2.48 -26.28 20.06
N TYR A 661 -3.75 -26.56 20.38
CA TYR A 661 -4.56 -25.81 21.35
C TYR A 661 -4.79 -26.53 22.69
N GLY A 662 -4.34 -27.78 22.81
CA GLY A 662 -4.57 -28.62 23.99
C GLY A 662 -3.67 -28.25 25.17
N SER A 663 -4.26 -28.18 26.37
CA SER A 663 -3.53 -28.00 27.63
C SER A 663 -3.89 -29.10 28.62
N GLY A 664 -2.96 -29.43 29.52
CA GLY A 664 -3.14 -30.53 30.49
C GLY A 664 -1.96 -31.49 30.54
N SER A 665 -2.11 -32.55 31.33
CA SER A 665 -1.06 -33.55 31.54
C SER A 665 -1.08 -34.66 30.49
N PHE A 666 0.10 -35.23 30.21
CA PHE A 666 0.24 -36.40 29.35
C PHE A 666 1.28 -37.38 29.87
N ARG A 667 1.22 -38.61 29.37
CA ARG A 667 2.19 -39.68 29.61
C ARG A 667 2.78 -40.15 28.29
N LEU A 668 4.10 -40.10 28.16
CA LEU A 668 4.85 -40.60 27.02
C LEU A 668 5.62 -41.87 27.41
N THR A 669 5.44 -42.96 26.69
CA THR A 669 6.10 -44.26 26.94
C THR A 669 6.86 -44.70 25.71
N VAL A 670 8.11 -45.13 25.86
CA VAL A 670 8.95 -45.71 24.80
C VAL A 670 9.37 -47.11 25.25
N ALA A 671 9.00 -48.14 24.50
CA ALA A 671 9.26 -49.55 24.85
C ALA A 671 9.52 -50.41 23.60
N PRO A 672 10.24 -51.55 23.71
CA PRO A 672 10.33 -52.51 22.61
C PRO A 672 8.94 -52.96 22.15
N ALA A 673 8.72 -53.04 20.84
CA ALA A 673 7.46 -53.49 20.29
C ALA A 673 7.21 -54.96 20.69
N THR A 674 6.00 -55.27 21.16
CA THR A 674 5.62 -56.63 21.62
C THR A 674 4.91 -57.48 20.55
N ALA A 675 4.83 -57.01 19.30
CA ALA A 675 4.18 -57.70 18.18
C ALA A 675 5.10 -57.74 16.94
N GLU A 676 4.93 -58.77 16.09
CA GLU A 676 5.61 -58.85 14.79
C GLU A 676 5.06 -57.77 13.84
N PRO A 677 5.91 -57.17 12.96
CA PRO A 677 5.56 -55.97 12.20
C PRO A 677 4.52 -56.16 11.07
N ASP A 678 4.05 -57.38 10.81
CA ASP A 678 3.27 -57.73 9.61
C ASP A 678 1.76 -57.41 9.68
N ASP A 679 1.24 -56.77 10.74
CA ASP A 679 -0.22 -56.54 10.93
C ASP A 679 -0.63 -55.06 11.12
N LEU A 680 0.13 -54.11 10.56
CA LEU A 680 -0.11 -52.66 10.68
C LEU A 680 -0.28 -51.95 9.33
N SER A 681 -1.10 -52.50 8.43
CA SER A 681 -1.17 -52.05 7.02
C SER A 681 -2.17 -50.94 6.67
N TRP A 682 -2.77 -50.20 7.62
CA TRP A 682 -3.86 -49.27 7.23
C TRP A 682 -3.88 -47.85 7.82
N TYR A 683 -2.86 -47.32 8.51
CA TYR A 683 -2.87 -45.88 8.93
C TYR A 683 -1.45 -45.32 9.17
N THR A 684 -0.86 -44.62 8.18
CA THR A 684 0.32 -43.73 8.27
C THR A 684 0.44 -42.87 6.99
N PRO A 685 0.87 -41.60 7.04
CA PRO A 685 1.53 -40.96 5.89
C PRO A 685 2.79 -41.78 5.54
N TYR A 686 2.90 -42.23 4.29
CA TYR A 686 3.78 -43.32 3.83
C TYR A 686 5.28 -42.96 3.85
N PRO A 687 6.16 -43.83 4.40
CA PRO A 687 7.25 -44.35 3.59
C PRO A 687 6.64 -45.21 2.48
N ILE A 688 6.89 -44.89 1.20
CA ILE A 688 6.24 -45.61 0.10
C ILE A 688 6.72 -47.07 0.14
N ASP A 689 5.78 -48.01 0.31
CA ASP A 689 6.08 -49.43 0.09
C ASP A 689 6.16 -49.67 -1.42
N LEU A 690 7.34 -49.36 -1.97
CA LEU A 690 7.69 -49.65 -3.37
C LEU A 690 7.99 -51.13 -3.59
N SER A 691 7.91 -51.98 -2.55
CA SER A 691 8.24 -53.39 -2.67
C SER A 691 7.18 -54.11 -3.52
N GLY A 692 7.62 -54.64 -4.66
CA GLY A 692 6.74 -55.33 -5.61
C GLY A 692 6.07 -54.42 -6.66
N ILE A 693 6.35 -53.11 -6.67
CA ILE A 693 5.97 -52.21 -7.77
C ILE A 693 7.07 -52.24 -8.84
N GLU A 694 6.69 -52.45 -10.10
CA GLU A 694 7.58 -52.31 -11.27
C GLU A 694 7.25 -50.97 -11.98
N PRO A 695 8.01 -49.89 -11.73
CA PRO A 695 7.78 -48.60 -12.38
C PRO A 695 8.14 -48.66 -13.88
N GLU A 696 7.48 -47.83 -14.68
CA GLU A 696 7.81 -47.73 -16.10
C GLU A 696 9.09 -46.89 -16.27
N PRO A 697 10.11 -47.37 -17.00
CA PRO A 697 11.34 -46.60 -17.21
C PRO A 697 11.08 -45.40 -18.12
N LEU A 698 11.47 -44.21 -17.67
CA LEU A 698 11.32 -42.96 -18.43
C LEU A 698 12.68 -42.25 -18.53
N ALA A 699 13.24 -42.21 -19.74
CA ALA A 699 14.53 -41.55 -19.97
C ALA A 699 14.36 -40.05 -20.19
N LEU A 700 15.38 -39.27 -19.82
CA LEU A 700 15.41 -37.82 -20.04
C LEU A 700 15.13 -37.44 -21.50
N GLY A 701 14.26 -36.43 -21.70
CA GLY A 701 13.84 -35.95 -23.02
C GLY A 701 12.79 -36.83 -23.72
N GLN A 702 12.22 -37.82 -23.05
CA GLN A 702 11.04 -38.54 -23.51
C GLN A 702 9.77 -37.93 -22.92
N GLU A 703 8.75 -37.79 -23.77
CA GLU A 703 7.38 -37.44 -23.37
C GLU A 703 6.62 -38.73 -23.01
N ALA A 704 5.90 -38.72 -21.89
CA ALA A 704 5.02 -39.82 -21.50
C ALA A 704 3.56 -39.35 -21.47
N THR A 705 2.67 -40.07 -22.15
CA THR A 705 1.24 -39.77 -22.17
C THR A 705 0.42 -40.96 -21.69
N GLY A 706 -0.62 -40.72 -20.90
CA GLY A 706 -1.47 -41.79 -20.39
C GLY A 706 -2.87 -41.33 -20.01
N VAL A 707 -3.67 -42.27 -19.49
CA VAL A 707 -5.01 -42.00 -18.94
C VAL A 707 -5.17 -42.78 -17.65
N LEU A 708 -5.43 -42.08 -16.54
CA LEU A 708 -5.77 -42.69 -15.24
C LEU A 708 -7.30 -42.91 -15.17
N PHE A 709 -7.76 -44.01 -14.56
CA PHE A 709 -9.19 -44.34 -14.44
C PHE A 709 -9.56 -44.66 -12.99
N GLY A 710 -10.71 -44.19 -12.53
CA GLY A 710 -11.29 -44.67 -11.28
C GLY A 710 -12.16 -45.93 -11.44
N GLY A 711 -12.06 -46.86 -10.48
CA GLY A 711 -12.74 -48.17 -10.49
C GLY A 711 -11.76 -49.35 -10.51
N ASN A 712 -12.05 -50.44 -11.23
CA ASN A 712 -11.15 -51.60 -11.39
C ASN A 712 -9.91 -51.31 -12.28
N GLY A 713 -9.53 -50.04 -12.47
CA GLY A 713 -8.34 -49.58 -13.17
C GLY A 713 -7.35 -48.92 -12.21
N ALA A 714 -6.12 -48.65 -12.66
CA ALA A 714 -5.10 -48.02 -11.82
C ALA A 714 -5.36 -46.51 -11.68
N MET A 715 -5.58 -46.06 -10.44
CA MET A 715 -5.69 -44.63 -10.07
C MET A 715 -4.31 -43.97 -9.92
N THR A 716 -3.24 -44.77 -9.90
CA THR A 716 -1.86 -44.34 -9.73
C THR A 716 -0.96 -45.03 -10.75
N THR A 717 0.03 -44.32 -11.27
CA THR A 717 1.11 -44.88 -12.09
C THR A 717 2.47 -44.36 -11.62
N TYR A 718 3.51 -45.14 -11.86
CA TYR A 718 4.87 -44.83 -11.41
C TYR A 718 5.85 -44.85 -12.57
N TYR A 719 6.73 -43.85 -12.63
CA TYR A 719 7.83 -43.78 -13.58
C TYR A 719 9.17 -43.76 -12.87
N GLU A 720 10.13 -44.57 -13.31
CA GLU A 720 11.52 -44.48 -12.86
C GLU A 720 12.31 -43.59 -13.81
N LEU A 721 12.90 -42.51 -13.28
CA LEU A 721 13.68 -41.58 -14.06
C LEU A 721 15.07 -42.14 -14.35
N LEU A 722 15.39 -42.31 -15.64
CA LEU A 722 16.65 -42.90 -16.09
C LEU A 722 17.55 -41.87 -16.80
N GLY A 723 18.86 -42.05 -16.63
CA GLY A 723 19.88 -41.22 -17.27
C GLY A 723 20.25 -39.95 -16.51
N LEU A 724 19.88 -39.86 -15.23
CA LEU A 724 20.18 -38.74 -14.35
C LEU A 724 21.67 -38.64 -14.01
N THR A 725 22.28 -37.46 -14.17
CA THR A 725 23.65 -37.19 -13.72
C THR A 725 23.63 -36.36 -12.44
N PRO A 726 24.39 -36.73 -11.38
CA PRO A 726 24.46 -35.92 -10.16
C PRO A 726 24.83 -34.47 -10.46
N GLY A 727 24.06 -33.53 -9.89
CA GLY A 727 24.21 -32.08 -10.10
C GLY A 727 23.48 -31.50 -11.31
N GLU A 728 22.80 -32.31 -12.14
CA GLU A 728 21.89 -31.78 -13.17
C GLU A 728 20.56 -31.34 -12.54
N ARG A 729 19.97 -30.27 -13.09
CA ARG A 729 18.62 -29.83 -12.74
C ARG A 729 17.62 -30.45 -13.71
N VAL A 730 16.63 -31.13 -13.15
CA VAL A 730 15.59 -31.82 -13.90
C VAL A 730 14.25 -31.16 -13.58
N THR A 731 13.54 -30.77 -14.63
CA THR A 731 12.20 -30.19 -14.53
C THR A 731 11.21 -31.13 -15.18
N VAL A 732 10.16 -31.48 -14.43
CA VAL A 732 9.07 -32.36 -14.83
C VAL A 732 7.81 -31.54 -14.91
N THR A 733 7.22 -31.45 -16.10
CA THR A 733 5.96 -30.74 -16.34
C THR A 733 4.86 -31.74 -16.62
N LEU A 734 3.83 -31.75 -15.78
CA LEU A 734 2.62 -32.55 -15.93
C LEU A 734 1.48 -31.66 -16.45
N SER A 735 0.94 -32.00 -17.63
CA SER A 735 -0.27 -31.41 -18.17
C SER A 735 -1.44 -32.39 -18.03
N GLY A 736 -2.46 -32.04 -17.24
CA GLY A 736 -3.67 -32.86 -17.05
C GLY A 736 -4.23 -32.79 -15.62
N ASN A 737 -5.34 -33.51 -15.38
CA ASN A 737 -6.01 -33.57 -14.07
C ASN A 737 -5.45 -34.72 -13.21
N ALA A 738 -4.18 -34.63 -12.85
CA ALA A 738 -3.51 -35.57 -11.94
C ALA A 738 -2.54 -34.81 -11.02
N ASN A 739 -2.26 -35.40 -9.87
CA ASN A 739 -1.22 -34.92 -8.97
C ASN A 739 0.12 -35.52 -9.34
N LEU A 740 1.18 -34.78 -9.04
CA LEU A 740 2.56 -35.16 -9.28
C LEU A 740 3.32 -35.21 -7.96
N ALA A 741 4.02 -36.32 -7.72
CA ALA A 741 4.94 -36.43 -6.60
C ALA A 741 6.27 -37.02 -7.06
N LEU A 742 7.36 -36.58 -6.43
CA LEU A 742 8.71 -37.10 -6.63
C LEU A 742 9.14 -37.87 -5.38
N ALA A 743 9.67 -39.08 -5.56
CA ALA A 743 10.16 -39.92 -4.48
C ALA A 743 11.62 -40.34 -4.68
N ASP A 744 12.36 -40.46 -3.58
CA ASP A 744 13.65 -41.15 -3.55
C ASP A 744 13.42 -42.62 -3.20
N ALA A 745 13.44 -43.48 -4.22
CA ALA A 745 13.16 -44.91 -4.09
C ALA A 745 14.18 -45.65 -3.22
N ASN A 746 15.40 -45.12 -3.04
CA ASN A 746 16.38 -45.70 -2.13
C ASN A 746 16.06 -45.43 -0.65
N ARG A 747 15.25 -44.39 -0.39
CA ARG A 747 14.84 -43.98 0.96
C ARG A 747 13.36 -44.24 1.23
N SER A 748 12.58 -44.64 0.21
CA SER A 748 11.13 -44.80 0.27
C SER A 748 10.39 -43.55 0.78
N VAL A 749 10.83 -42.35 0.39
CA VAL A 749 10.29 -41.07 0.90
C VAL A 749 9.99 -40.12 -0.26
N TYR A 750 8.89 -39.36 -0.17
CA TYR A 750 8.60 -38.25 -1.09
C TYR A 750 9.51 -37.06 -0.80
N LEU A 751 10.03 -36.45 -1.86
CA LEU A 751 10.88 -35.26 -1.81
C LEU A 751 10.07 -33.99 -2.06
N GLU A 752 9.13 -34.03 -3.00
CA GLU A 752 8.27 -32.91 -3.38
C GLU A 752 6.90 -33.44 -3.83
N THR A 753 5.83 -32.71 -3.49
CA THR A 753 4.45 -33.04 -3.89
C THR A 753 3.74 -31.78 -4.36
N GLU A 754 3.10 -31.84 -5.53
CA GLU A 754 2.38 -30.70 -6.09
C GLU A 754 0.95 -31.14 -6.46
N VAL A 755 -0.06 -30.43 -5.92
CA VAL A 755 -1.48 -30.79 -6.07
C VAL A 755 -2.15 -29.84 -7.06
N GLY A 756 -2.57 -30.37 -8.21
CA GLY A 756 -3.21 -29.59 -9.28
C GLY A 756 -4.73 -29.67 -9.26
N TYR A 757 -5.41 -28.56 -8.91
CA TYR A 757 -6.85 -28.38 -9.17
C TYR A 757 -7.09 -27.19 -10.11
N ARG A 758 -6.73 -27.27 -11.40
CA ARG A 758 -7.10 -26.23 -12.38
C ARG A 758 -7.36 -26.80 -13.77
N LEU A 759 -8.29 -26.16 -14.49
CA LEU A 759 -8.74 -26.55 -15.83
C LEU A 759 -7.79 -26.13 -16.96
N ASP A 760 -6.77 -25.26 -16.73
CA ASP A 760 -5.95 -24.69 -17.81
C ASP A 760 -4.45 -24.46 -17.48
N GLY A 761 -3.84 -25.20 -16.54
CA GLY A 761 -2.41 -25.02 -16.19
C GLY A 761 -1.65 -26.34 -16.01
N ALA A 762 -0.38 -26.38 -16.43
CA ALA A 762 0.53 -27.50 -16.19
C ALA A 762 1.20 -27.39 -14.82
N VAL A 763 1.34 -28.51 -14.12
CA VAL A 763 2.05 -28.66 -12.83
C VAL A 763 3.53 -28.86 -13.13
N THR A 764 4.44 -28.18 -12.42
CA THR A 764 5.88 -28.22 -12.75
C THR A 764 6.74 -28.39 -11.51
N LEU A 765 7.37 -29.56 -11.42
CA LEU A 765 8.27 -29.94 -10.33
C LEU A 765 9.73 -29.84 -10.81
N SER A 766 10.62 -29.21 -10.03
CA SER A 766 12.03 -29.04 -10.41
C SER A 766 12.99 -29.40 -9.30
N PHE A 767 13.87 -30.38 -9.52
CA PHE A 767 14.80 -30.86 -8.51
C PHE A 767 16.23 -31.02 -9.04
N THR A 768 17.21 -31.08 -8.12
CA THR A 768 18.62 -31.36 -8.45
C THR A 768 18.96 -32.81 -8.12
N VAL A 769 19.61 -33.50 -9.06
CA VAL A 769 19.95 -34.92 -8.92
C VAL A 769 21.05 -35.12 -7.87
N ARG A 770 20.78 -35.93 -6.85
CA ARG A 770 21.74 -36.32 -5.80
C ARG A 770 22.56 -37.54 -6.21
N GLU A 771 23.80 -37.60 -5.72
CA GLU A 771 24.67 -38.75 -5.94
C GLU A 771 24.10 -40.01 -5.26
N GLY A 772 23.88 -41.07 -6.05
CA GLY A 772 23.42 -42.37 -5.54
C GLY A 772 21.92 -42.45 -5.20
N ALA A 773 21.11 -41.44 -5.54
CA ALA A 773 19.65 -41.50 -5.41
C ALA A 773 18.99 -42.18 -6.62
N SER A 774 17.83 -42.82 -6.41
CA SER A 774 16.96 -43.30 -7.48
C SER A 774 15.63 -42.57 -7.39
N TYR A 775 15.20 -41.91 -8.47
CA TYR A 775 14.06 -41.01 -8.46
C TYR A 775 12.87 -41.63 -9.18
N TRP A 776 11.75 -41.76 -8.47
CA TRP A 776 10.49 -42.23 -9.01
C TRP A 776 9.48 -41.09 -9.03
N LEU A 777 8.74 -40.94 -10.12
CA LEU A 777 7.58 -40.07 -10.21
C LEU A 777 6.33 -40.88 -9.92
N GLU A 778 5.46 -40.37 -9.07
CA GLU A 778 4.12 -40.88 -8.88
C GLU A 778 3.11 -39.91 -9.45
N LEU A 779 2.21 -40.43 -10.29
CA LEU A 779 1.08 -39.70 -10.80
C LEU A 779 -0.19 -40.33 -10.27
N GLN A 780 -1.04 -39.52 -9.63
CA GLN A 780 -2.26 -39.99 -9.00
C GLN A 780 -3.47 -39.16 -9.42
N SER A 781 -4.58 -39.83 -9.71
CA SER A 781 -5.88 -39.19 -9.91
C SER A 781 -6.84 -39.55 -8.77
N TYR A 782 -7.47 -38.54 -8.19
CA TYR A 782 -8.56 -38.71 -7.22
C TYR A 782 -9.96 -38.67 -7.85
N SER A 783 -10.03 -38.52 -9.18
CA SER A 783 -11.31 -38.53 -9.91
C SER A 783 -11.70 -39.96 -10.29
N PHE A 784 -13.01 -40.22 -10.28
CA PHE A 784 -13.56 -41.47 -10.81
C PHE A 784 -13.65 -41.50 -12.35
N ASP A 785 -13.48 -40.35 -13.00
CA ASP A 785 -13.50 -40.21 -14.45
C ASP A 785 -12.11 -40.44 -15.08
N ALA A 786 -12.09 -40.66 -16.40
CA ALA A 786 -10.85 -40.79 -17.15
C ALA A 786 -10.05 -39.46 -17.12
N ALA A 787 -8.83 -39.50 -16.58
CA ALA A 787 -7.94 -38.36 -16.48
C ALA A 787 -6.74 -38.54 -17.44
N PRO A 788 -6.79 -37.99 -18.67
CA PRO A 788 -5.65 -37.98 -19.56
C PRO A 788 -4.55 -37.06 -19.02
N TYR A 789 -3.29 -37.46 -19.20
CA TYR A 789 -2.12 -36.67 -18.82
C TYR A 789 -1.00 -36.77 -19.84
N THR A 790 -0.16 -35.74 -19.85
CA THR A 790 1.12 -35.67 -20.56
C THR A 790 2.21 -35.23 -19.59
N LEU A 791 3.34 -35.94 -19.58
CA LEU A 791 4.55 -35.64 -18.83
C LEU A 791 5.67 -35.26 -19.79
N ASP A 792 6.22 -34.07 -19.59
CA ASP A 792 7.41 -33.59 -20.27
C ASP A 792 8.56 -33.46 -19.28
N ILE A 793 9.72 -34.05 -19.62
CA ILE A 793 10.92 -33.95 -18.79
C ILE A 793 11.98 -33.18 -19.56
N THR A 794 12.38 -32.06 -18.99
CA THR A 794 13.46 -31.23 -19.52
C THR A 794 14.64 -31.26 -18.56
N VAL A 795 15.84 -31.34 -19.14
CA VAL A 795 17.09 -31.26 -18.37
C VAL A 795 17.86 -30.08 -18.87
N SER A 796 18.21 -29.21 -17.95
CA SER A 796 19.11 -28.11 -18.20
C SER A 796 20.44 -28.41 -17.52
N PRO A 797 21.59 -28.18 -18.18
CA PRO A 797 22.84 -28.15 -17.45
C PRO A 797 22.72 -27.06 -16.39
N ALA A 798 23.14 -27.34 -15.15
CA ALA A 798 23.20 -26.33 -14.11
C ALA A 798 24.00 -25.14 -14.66
N THR A 799 23.32 -24.07 -15.04
CA THR A 799 23.98 -22.83 -15.45
C THR A 799 24.67 -22.28 -14.22
N ALA A 800 25.78 -21.57 -14.41
CA ALA A 800 26.54 -20.92 -13.35
C ALA A 800 25.74 -19.86 -12.55
N THR A 801 24.43 -19.75 -12.78
CA THR A 801 23.45 -18.94 -12.07
C THR A 801 22.78 -19.67 -10.89
N ASP A 802 23.02 -20.97 -10.72
CA ASP A 802 22.49 -21.78 -9.59
C ASP A 802 23.57 -22.05 -8.51
N ALA A 803 24.60 -21.20 -8.41
CA ALA A 803 25.19 -20.98 -7.10
C ALA A 803 24.14 -20.17 -6.33
N ALA A 804 23.65 -20.65 -5.17
CA ALA A 804 22.81 -19.85 -4.29
C ALA A 804 23.38 -18.43 -4.25
N ALA A 805 22.60 -17.45 -4.73
CA ALA A 805 23.10 -16.08 -4.87
C ALA A 805 23.69 -15.68 -3.52
N GLU A 806 25.00 -15.41 -3.50
CA GLU A 806 25.73 -15.12 -2.26
C GLU A 806 24.97 -13.99 -1.55
N PRO A 807 24.63 -14.13 -0.25
CA PRO A 807 23.82 -13.12 0.39
C PRO A 807 24.61 -11.81 0.40
N PRO A 808 23.94 -10.66 0.25
CA PRO A 808 24.63 -9.38 0.38
C PRO A 808 25.34 -9.32 1.74
N PRO A 809 26.60 -8.87 1.81
CA PRO A 809 27.32 -8.79 3.07
C PRO A 809 26.64 -7.78 3.99
N PHE A 810 26.76 -7.99 5.30
CA PHE A 810 26.13 -7.12 6.32
C PHE A 810 26.44 -5.62 6.11
N ALA A 811 27.64 -5.27 5.63
CA ALA A 811 28.01 -3.89 5.35
C ALA A 811 27.23 -3.26 4.19
N ASP A 812 26.77 -4.05 3.23
CA ASP A 812 25.93 -3.62 2.12
C ASP A 812 24.46 -3.55 2.54
N LEU A 813 23.98 -4.51 3.33
CA LEU A 813 22.66 -4.44 3.97
C LEU A 813 22.51 -3.22 4.88
N LEU A 814 23.56 -2.90 5.66
CA LEU A 814 23.59 -1.69 6.49
C LEU A 814 23.54 -0.43 5.62
N HIS A 815 24.29 -0.39 4.51
CA HIS A 815 24.23 0.74 3.58
C HIS A 815 22.82 0.91 2.97
N LEU A 816 22.18 -0.20 2.59
CA LEU A 816 20.81 -0.21 2.07
C LEU A 816 19.80 0.32 3.10
N THR A 817 19.92 -0.03 4.38
CA THR A 817 19.02 0.47 5.43
C THR A 817 19.33 1.91 5.86
N GLU A 818 20.56 2.38 5.65
CA GLU A 818 20.99 3.75 5.99
C GLU A 818 20.77 4.78 4.87
N ILE A 819 20.59 4.38 3.61
CA ILE A 819 20.49 5.34 2.50
C ILE A 819 19.28 6.29 2.63
N LEU A 820 18.14 5.78 3.12
CA LEU A 820 16.95 6.58 3.35
C LEU A 820 17.12 7.62 4.47
N PRO A 821 17.57 7.26 5.70
CA PRO A 821 17.83 8.28 6.72
C PRO A 821 18.90 9.30 6.31
N GLN A 822 19.92 8.90 5.54
CA GLN A 822 20.91 9.85 4.99
C GLN A 822 20.27 10.85 4.02
N ALA A 823 19.42 10.38 3.09
CA ALA A 823 18.68 11.25 2.17
C ALA A 823 17.75 12.22 2.91
N LEU A 824 17.03 11.75 3.94
CA LEU A 824 16.17 12.59 4.76
C LEU A 824 16.97 13.63 5.57
N ALA A 825 18.15 13.27 6.08
CA ALA A 825 19.02 14.21 6.77
C ALA A 825 19.49 15.35 5.83
N ILE A 826 19.87 15.02 4.60
CA ILE A 826 20.21 16.02 3.56
C ILE A 826 18.99 16.91 3.28
N ILE A 827 17.82 16.32 3.05
CA ILE A 827 16.58 17.10 2.83
C ILE A 827 16.32 18.06 4.00
N ALA A 828 16.46 17.60 5.25
CA ALA A 828 16.26 18.44 6.43
C ALA A 828 17.20 19.67 6.48
N GLU A 829 18.46 19.52 6.08
CA GLU A 829 19.42 20.63 6.01
C GLU A 829 18.99 21.72 5.03
N HIS A 830 18.31 21.33 3.94
CA HIS A 830 17.78 22.24 2.93
C HIS A 830 16.39 22.79 3.27
N LEU A 831 15.67 22.21 4.22
CA LEU A 831 14.37 22.71 4.69
C LEU A 831 14.53 23.80 5.77
N SER A 832 13.48 24.61 5.93
CA SER A 832 13.31 25.54 7.05
C SER A 832 11.92 25.37 7.65
N THR A 833 11.02 26.33 7.47
CA THR A 833 9.63 26.24 7.89
C THR A 833 8.69 26.17 6.71
N SER A 834 7.50 25.64 6.94
CA SER A 834 6.35 25.88 6.08
C SER A 834 5.26 26.68 6.77
N ASP A 835 4.52 27.43 5.97
CA ASP A 835 3.33 28.15 6.40
C ASP A 835 2.22 27.96 5.37
N GLY A 836 0.99 27.84 5.85
CA GLY A 836 -0.17 27.67 5.00
C GLY A 836 -1.44 28.27 5.57
N TYR A 837 -2.41 28.53 4.69
CA TYR A 837 -3.74 29.01 5.06
C TYR A 837 -4.77 28.65 4.00
N SER A 838 -6.03 28.57 4.43
CA SER A 838 -7.19 28.49 3.56
C SER A 838 -8.09 29.69 3.80
N HIS A 839 -8.64 30.27 2.73
CA HIS A 839 -9.55 31.39 2.82
C HIS A 839 -10.63 31.29 1.75
N LEU A 840 -11.77 31.91 2.03
CA LEU A 840 -12.89 31.98 1.11
C LEU A 840 -12.88 33.33 0.38
N ASP A 841 -12.90 33.29 -0.95
CA ASP A 841 -13.16 34.45 -1.80
C ASP A 841 -14.39 34.19 -2.68
N GLY A 842 -15.49 34.89 -2.40
CA GLY A 842 -16.78 34.65 -3.03
C GLY A 842 -17.26 33.20 -2.84
N ASP A 843 -17.35 32.45 -3.93
CA ASP A 843 -17.73 31.03 -3.95
C ASP A 843 -16.53 30.12 -4.24
N THR A 844 -15.33 30.52 -3.81
CA THR A 844 -14.09 29.78 -4.05
C THR A 844 -13.27 29.68 -2.79
N LEU A 845 -13.09 28.45 -2.30
CA LEU A 845 -12.22 28.16 -1.17
C LEU A 845 -10.81 27.93 -1.71
N SER A 846 -9.88 28.82 -1.39
CA SER A 846 -8.49 28.73 -1.86
C SER A 846 -7.56 28.41 -0.69
N SER A 847 -6.64 27.47 -0.90
CA SER A 847 -5.60 27.10 0.05
C SER A 847 -4.23 27.32 -0.56
N ARG A 848 -3.28 27.75 0.28
CA ARG A 848 -1.89 27.97 -0.10
C ARG A 848 -0.99 27.43 0.99
N THR A 849 0.06 26.74 0.59
CA THR A 849 1.14 26.24 1.46
C THR A 849 2.47 26.57 0.81
N LEU A 850 3.38 27.18 1.55
CA LEU A 850 4.75 27.45 1.12
C LEU A 850 5.70 26.65 2.01
N ILE A 851 6.44 25.72 1.41
CA ILE A 851 7.53 24.99 2.05
C ILE A 851 8.83 25.65 1.67
N ARG A 852 9.56 26.22 2.64
CA ARG A 852 10.81 26.94 2.35
C ARG A 852 11.95 25.96 2.15
N VAL A 853 12.59 26.05 0.99
CA VAL A 853 13.72 25.21 0.59
C VAL A 853 14.89 26.11 0.21
N ALA A 854 16.05 25.87 0.82
CA ALA A 854 17.31 26.43 0.38
C ALA A 854 17.88 25.53 -0.73
N TRP A 855 17.59 25.87 -1.99
CA TRP A 855 17.98 25.09 -3.17
C TRP A 855 19.48 24.91 -3.37
#